data_AF-A0A1G0GHU6-F1
#
_entry.id   AF-A0A1G0GHU6-F1
#
_cell.length_a   1.000
_cell.length_b   1.000
_cell.length_c   1.000
_cell.angle_alpha   90.00
_cell.angle_beta   90.00
_cell.angle_gamma   90.00
#
_symmetry.space_group_name_H-M   'P 1'
#
loop_
_entity.id
_entity.type
_entity.pdbx_description
1 polymer ?
#
loop_
_entity_poly.entity_id
_entity_poly.type
_entity_poly.pdbx_seq_one_letter_code
_entity_poly.pdbx_strand_id
1 'polypeptide(L)'
;METSIKYAAHLNPIQLPTIKIPEPSQLKTDHSFTQSPFTFAVIENHQYYLQQQTELFDYLLKKQEILWQQYIALHYPATHVYPQFTRQDLEGLASGTISSYFGEWFKPLDQYQRLIRMPEPPLLLTDRITKIDAAPGSLKTGTIYTETDVTEDAWYLHHGRMPAGIMIESGQSDLLLASWLGFDFYNQGQRIYRLLGCELSYHGELPKPGDTLCYDIHIDGQAKHGDIRLFFFHYDCRINGELRLKVRHGQAGFFSDQELLESGGVLWDPTLDAHVHSLPHDSPSVQCTRNQFSQEQLKCFASGDVYGCFGKGYELTQTHTRTPSISNHDMLFLNEITHFDPTLGPHQRGYIRALQHVHPDDWFFKGHFKNDPCMPGTLMLEAGLQLIAFYLTGLGYTLDKDGWRFEPIPEQTFKLRCRAQVRPTAKQIVYEMFVTQIIEKPIPMIYGDLLGTVDGLKAFHTKIGVRLIPDWPLTLSHPLLKNDVEPKSVAEVNGFKFDYFSLLACAFGKPSDAFGEIYRRFDNHRRVARLPGPPYHFMNRITHVQGKMGELKVGAEMECEYDMPIDAWYFQDNPGHTMPFCVFLEAALQPCGWLGSYMGSTLHTNEDVFFRNLDGVGTLTNEIPPGSLPLRTRVKCTNLSRAAGISIENFDVQCFLGEQKIYEMQTVFGFFPLESLKNQIGLPVPESETDILNKSSELYVDLLQQPTRYFAKPLALPTGQLLMIDRITGFWQQGGKRGLGQLRAEKTVHPDEWFFKAHFFQDPVQPGSLGIEAMNQVLQFYMLHNNLQKNIVDPLFEPLALNIPLIWKCRGQVLPSSRLVHITMDIIEEGNDAKGVYAIADAALWVDGKRIYEARNFGLRIIPKKLKGSPTLNIFQETIDVDPKKELWIDDHRPTYLIPSLPLMGAIHYMTQAVRKYFPAKKMISIKEVKMLRWVVIDQPIQIKIAIQLQNNDSAQVKLSTLENNKEILFAKGNVYFANAYPLQPTKMPVDLINQTEIQNPYFHLFHGKSLQIVQSLLQGENGADSIINVPQNISYSVGNPILLDATMHSIPSDQLTSWCKEISDDQVGYPCLITQMMCYDQPPSSGQVNCKVRFSGFHESKRFPKFDVTVSINNKIWVDYQVVYALFSKGPLHTISPENRRSFLQHKNFVPGISLSTLSPSFSSLEIKTVKNNDWLPGSVAALFEVKGDEKTMTKHILIKEHFSALLKVHPSEIIVHDEQTASCKNESDKTYSFNLTEQVGKFMIRMSTP
;
A
#
# COMPACT_ATOMS: atom_id res chain seq x y z
N MET A 1 -46.54 -40.21 -6.59
CA MET A 1 -47.16 -41.21 -7.52
C MET A 1 -48.55 -41.64 -7.06
N GLU A 2 -48.83 -41.87 -5.76
CA GLU A 2 -50.17 -42.29 -5.31
C GLU A 2 -51.27 -41.20 -5.34
N THR A 3 -50.90 -39.91 -5.32
CA THR A 3 -51.85 -38.80 -5.47
C THR A 3 -52.27 -38.53 -6.93
N SER A 4 -51.50 -39.03 -7.90
CA SER A 4 -51.73 -38.85 -9.34
C SER A 4 -52.81 -39.79 -9.89
N ILE A 5 -53.12 -40.87 -9.17
CA ILE A 5 -54.08 -41.90 -9.60
C ILE A 5 -55.54 -41.48 -9.30
N LYS A 6 -55.77 -40.56 -8.33
CA LYS A 6 -57.12 -40.12 -7.95
C LYS A 6 -57.73 -39.05 -8.86
N TYR A 7 -56.95 -38.38 -9.71
CA TYR A 7 -57.44 -37.32 -10.61
C TYR A 7 -57.83 -37.83 -12.02
N ALA A 8 -57.50 -39.07 -12.37
CA ALA A 8 -57.80 -39.65 -13.68
C ALA A 8 -59.26 -40.12 -13.85
N ALA A 9 -60.09 -40.09 -12.79
CA ALA A 9 -61.46 -40.60 -12.81
C ALA A 9 -62.52 -39.62 -13.38
N HIS A 10 -62.14 -38.39 -13.78
CA HIS A 10 -63.09 -37.36 -14.23
C HIS A 10 -62.80 -36.76 -15.61
N LEU A 11 -61.97 -37.38 -16.44
CA LEU A 11 -61.75 -36.94 -17.82
C LEU A 11 -62.62 -37.76 -18.79
N ASN A 12 -63.50 -37.08 -19.52
CA ASN A 12 -64.30 -37.66 -20.60
C ASN A 12 -63.39 -38.36 -21.63
N PRO A 13 -63.82 -39.50 -22.21
CA PRO A 13 -63.04 -40.19 -23.24
C PRO A 13 -62.92 -39.30 -24.49
N ILE A 14 -61.67 -39.04 -24.88
CA ILE A 14 -61.33 -38.32 -26.11
C ILE A 14 -61.63 -39.26 -27.30
N GLN A 15 -62.54 -38.87 -28.19
CA GLN A 15 -62.72 -39.53 -29.48
C GLN A 15 -61.50 -39.27 -30.37
N LEU A 16 -60.79 -40.34 -30.74
CA LEU A 16 -59.79 -40.30 -31.81
C LEU A 16 -60.49 -40.43 -33.18
N PRO A 17 -60.00 -39.75 -34.24
CA PRO A 17 -60.55 -39.91 -35.58
C PRO A 17 -60.22 -41.29 -36.16
N THR A 18 -61.22 -41.97 -36.72
CA THR A 18 -61.08 -43.27 -37.36
C THR A 18 -60.40 -43.14 -38.73
N ILE A 19 -59.20 -43.69 -38.89
CA ILE A 19 -58.50 -43.74 -40.19
C ILE A 19 -58.71 -45.13 -40.81
N LYS A 20 -59.29 -45.17 -42.03
CA LYS A 20 -59.47 -46.40 -42.82
C LYS A 20 -58.19 -46.76 -43.57
N ILE A 21 -57.75 -48.02 -43.45
CA ILE A 21 -56.68 -48.61 -44.26
C ILE A 21 -57.31 -49.30 -45.49
N PRO A 22 -56.80 -49.14 -46.73
CA PRO A 22 -57.32 -49.87 -47.89
C PRO A 22 -56.87 -51.35 -47.90
N GLU A 23 -57.75 -52.26 -48.34
CA GLU A 23 -57.42 -53.69 -48.48
C GLU A 23 -56.53 -54.00 -49.69
N PRO A 24 -55.57 -54.94 -49.57
CA PRO A 24 -54.69 -55.33 -50.66
C PRO A 24 -55.28 -56.51 -51.44
N SER A 25 -56.09 -56.24 -52.47
CA SER A 25 -56.46 -57.28 -53.45
C SER A 25 -56.60 -56.71 -54.85
N GLN A 26 -55.49 -56.67 -55.60
CA GLN A 26 -55.41 -56.84 -57.06
C GLN A 26 -53.96 -56.72 -57.52
N LEU A 27 -53.20 -57.83 -57.48
CA LEU A 27 -51.95 -57.95 -58.23
C LEU A 27 -51.98 -59.27 -59.01
N LYS A 28 -52.28 -59.16 -60.31
CA LYS A 28 -51.94 -60.20 -61.29
C LYS A 28 -50.44 -60.14 -61.53
N THR A 29 -49.83 -61.31 -61.52
CA THR A 29 -48.43 -61.60 -61.80
C THR A 29 -48.05 -61.27 -63.23
N ASP A 30 -46.93 -60.58 -63.44
CA ASP A 30 -45.98 -61.00 -64.49
C ASP A 30 -44.54 -60.58 -64.20
N HIS A 31 -43.60 -61.41 -64.63
CA HIS A 31 -42.21 -61.45 -64.20
C HIS A 31 -41.27 -60.54 -65.03
N SER A 32 -40.46 -59.72 -64.36
CA SER A 32 -39.03 -59.49 -64.71
C SER A 32 -38.30 -58.74 -63.60
N PHE A 33 -37.15 -59.26 -63.17
CA PHE A 33 -36.31 -58.75 -62.08
C PHE A 33 -35.70 -57.37 -62.35
N THR A 34 -35.89 -56.41 -61.45
CA THR A 34 -34.86 -55.50 -60.87
C THR A 34 -35.52 -54.59 -59.82
N GLN A 35 -35.00 -54.61 -58.58
CA GLN A 35 -35.32 -53.80 -57.39
C GLN A 35 -36.81 -53.52 -57.08
N SER A 36 -37.29 -54.21 -56.03
CA SER A 36 -38.68 -54.27 -55.58
C SER A 36 -39.34 -52.92 -55.22
N PRO A 37 -40.56 -52.62 -55.75
CA PRO A 37 -41.43 -51.53 -55.28
C PRO A 37 -41.82 -51.64 -53.79
N PHE A 38 -41.65 -52.82 -53.20
CA PHE A 38 -41.97 -53.10 -51.80
C PHE A 38 -41.00 -52.38 -50.84
N THR A 39 -39.75 -52.15 -51.24
CA THR A 39 -38.76 -51.50 -50.37
C THR A 39 -38.97 -50.00 -50.28
N PHE A 40 -39.39 -49.34 -51.37
CA PHE A 40 -39.72 -47.91 -51.36
C PHE A 40 -41.00 -47.62 -50.55
N ALA A 41 -42.05 -48.43 -50.72
CA ALA A 41 -43.28 -48.27 -49.95
C ALA A 41 -43.09 -48.51 -48.44
N VAL A 42 -42.18 -49.41 -48.04
CA VAL A 42 -41.86 -49.63 -46.62
C VAL A 42 -41.01 -48.50 -46.04
N ILE A 43 -40.06 -47.94 -46.81
CA ILE A 43 -39.24 -46.81 -46.37
C ILE A 43 -40.09 -45.53 -46.26
N GLU A 44 -40.96 -45.23 -47.22
CA GLU A 44 -41.87 -44.07 -47.14
C GLU A 44 -42.86 -44.20 -45.98
N ASN A 45 -43.44 -45.38 -45.76
CA ASN A 45 -44.33 -45.59 -44.61
C ASN A 45 -43.57 -45.51 -43.27
N HIS A 46 -42.32 -45.95 -43.21
CA HIS A 46 -41.51 -45.83 -42.01
C HIS A 46 -41.08 -44.37 -41.75
N GLN A 47 -40.71 -43.62 -42.79
CA GLN A 47 -40.41 -42.19 -42.68
C GLN A 47 -41.65 -41.38 -42.30
N TYR A 48 -42.82 -41.70 -42.87
CA TYR A 48 -44.09 -41.09 -42.49
C TYR A 48 -44.47 -41.41 -41.04
N TYR A 49 -44.26 -42.66 -40.59
CA TYR A 49 -44.47 -43.05 -39.20
C TYR A 49 -43.52 -42.33 -38.23
N LEU A 50 -42.24 -42.18 -38.58
CA LEU A 50 -41.26 -41.42 -37.79
C LEU A 50 -41.60 -39.92 -37.74
N GLN A 51 -42.08 -39.35 -38.85
CA GLN A 51 -42.53 -37.97 -38.91
C GLN A 51 -43.77 -37.75 -38.02
N GLN A 52 -44.75 -38.66 -38.08
CA GLN A 52 -45.93 -38.61 -37.20
C GLN A 52 -45.60 -38.82 -35.73
N GLN A 53 -44.61 -39.67 -35.40
CA GLN A 53 -44.10 -39.79 -34.04
C GLN A 53 -43.41 -38.51 -33.57
N THR A 54 -42.64 -37.85 -34.44
CA THR A 54 -41.98 -36.58 -34.12
C THR A 54 -43.01 -35.47 -33.90
N GLU A 55 -44.02 -35.36 -34.75
CA GLU A 55 -45.13 -34.40 -34.61
C GLU A 55 -45.96 -34.65 -33.33
N LEU A 56 -46.23 -35.91 -33.00
CA LEU A 56 -46.91 -36.29 -31.75
C LEU A 56 -46.05 -35.98 -30.53
N PHE A 57 -44.74 -36.23 -30.61
CA PHE A 57 -43.79 -35.93 -29.54
C PHE A 57 -43.67 -34.43 -29.30
N ASP A 58 -43.56 -33.63 -30.36
CA ASP A 58 -43.56 -32.16 -30.31
C ASP A 58 -44.88 -31.59 -29.77
N TYR A 59 -46.01 -32.19 -30.16
CA TYR A 59 -47.33 -31.83 -29.63
C TYR A 59 -47.44 -32.14 -28.12
N LEU A 60 -46.96 -33.30 -27.68
CA LEU A 60 -46.94 -33.70 -26.28
C LEU A 60 -46.00 -32.81 -25.46
N LEU A 61 -44.83 -32.44 -25.98
CA LEU A 61 -43.90 -31.48 -25.39
C LEU A 61 -44.55 -30.11 -25.20
N LYS A 62 -45.22 -29.56 -26.23
CA LYS A 62 -45.97 -28.31 -26.12
C LYS A 62 -47.09 -28.38 -25.09
N LYS A 63 -47.80 -29.51 -25.03
CA LYS A 63 -48.90 -29.69 -24.06
C LYS A 63 -48.38 -29.84 -22.63
N GLN A 64 -47.25 -30.51 -22.46
CA GLN A 64 -46.53 -30.60 -21.19
C GLN A 64 -46.05 -29.22 -20.73
N GLU A 65 -45.54 -28.39 -21.65
CA GLU A 65 -45.11 -27.00 -21.38
C GLU A 65 -46.29 -26.12 -20.93
N ILE A 66 -47.46 -26.23 -21.57
CA ILE A 66 -48.68 -25.50 -21.18
C ILE A 66 -49.20 -25.94 -19.81
N LEU A 67 -49.28 -27.25 -19.56
CA LEU A 67 -49.70 -27.78 -18.26
C LEU A 67 -48.70 -27.40 -17.15
N TRP A 68 -47.41 -27.29 -17.49
CA TRP A 68 -46.38 -26.81 -16.58
C TRP A 68 -46.50 -25.32 -16.26
N GLN A 69 -46.78 -24.47 -17.26
CA GLN A 69 -47.03 -23.05 -17.01
C GLN A 69 -48.26 -22.84 -16.10
N GLN A 70 -49.28 -23.67 -16.25
CA GLN A 70 -50.45 -23.68 -15.36
C GLN A 70 -50.11 -24.18 -13.95
N TYR A 71 -49.23 -25.18 -13.81
CA TYR A 71 -48.75 -25.66 -12.50
C TYR A 71 -47.94 -24.59 -11.76
N ILE A 72 -47.02 -23.90 -12.46
CA ILE A 72 -46.23 -22.79 -11.89
C ILE A 72 -47.14 -21.65 -11.44
N ALA A 73 -48.12 -21.27 -12.26
CA ALA A 73 -49.10 -20.25 -11.89
C ALA A 73 -49.97 -20.61 -10.67
N LEU A 74 -50.19 -21.91 -10.42
CA LEU A 74 -50.95 -22.40 -9.26
C LEU A 74 -50.11 -22.51 -7.97
N HIS A 75 -48.83 -22.84 -8.08
CA HIS A 75 -47.97 -23.17 -6.92
C HIS A 75 -47.00 -22.04 -6.53
N TYR A 76 -46.85 -21.01 -7.38
CA TYR A 76 -46.10 -19.79 -7.09
C TYR A 76 -47.00 -18.56 -7.31
N PRO A 77 -48.00 -18.31 -6.45
CA PRO A 77 -48.84 -17.12 -6.54
C PRO A 77 -48.01 -15.84 -6.37
N ALA A 78 -48.42 -14.77 -7.05
CA ALA A 78 -47.77 -13.47 -7.17
C ALA A 78 -47.71 -12.62 -5.87
N THR A 79 -47.33 -13.22 -4.74
CA THR A 79 -46.87 -12.49 -3.55
C THR A 79 -45.36 -12.32 -3.66
N HIS A 80 -44.92 -11.20 -4.23
CA HIS A 80 -43.51 -10.86 -4.44
C HIS A 80 -42.73 -10.77 -3.11
N VAL A 81 -42.10 -11.86 -2.71
CA VAL A 81 -40.80 -11.80 -2.03
C VAL A 81 -39.77 -12.13 -3.10
N TYR A 82 -39.08 -11.12 -3.61
CA TYR A 82 -38.03 -11.33 -4.60
C TYR A 82 -36.85 -12.07 -3.93
N PRO A 83 -36.25 -13.08 -4.58
CA PRO A 83 -35.13 -13.78 -3.99
C PRO A 83 -33.93 -12.83 -3.85
N GLN A 84 -33.32 -12.86 -2.68
CA GLN A 84 -32.09 -12.15 -2.35
C GLN A 84 -31.02 -13.19 -2.02
N PHE A 85 -29.79 -12.95 -2.47
CA PHE A 85 -28.68 -13.85 -2.21
C PHE A 85 -27.52 -13.07 -1.61
N THR A 86 -27.01 -13.57 -0.50
CA THR A 86 -25.81 -13.07 0.17
C THR A 86 -24.55 -13.59 -0.52
N ARG A 87 -23.39 -13.03 -0.17
CA ARG A 87 -22.09 -13.51 -0.67
C ARG A 87 -21.91 -15.02 -0.49
N GLN A 88 -22.29 -15.54 0.68
CA GLN A 88 -22.19 -16.96 1.00
C GLN A 88 -23.09 -17.82 0.09
N ASP A 89 -24.30 -17.35 -0.20
CA ASP A 89 -25.21 -18.03 -1.13
C ASP A 89 -24.63 -18.05 -2.54
N LEU A 90 -23.99 -16.96 -2.97
CA LEU A 90 -23.35 -16.86 -4.29
C LEU A 90 -22.17 -17.81 -4.45
N GLU A 91 -21.32 -17.94 -3.43
CA GLU A 91 -20.24 -18.93 -3.40
C GLU A 91 -20.78 -20.36 -3.46
N GLY A 92 -21.90 -20.59 -2.76
CA GLY A 92 -22.67 -21.82 -2.81
C GLY A 92 -23.26 -22.11 -4.20
N LEU A 93 -23.75 -21.11 -4.91
CA LEU A 93 -24.27 -21.22 -6.28
C LEU A 93 -23.15 -21.40 -7.32
N ALA A 94 -21.98 -20.81 -7.09
CA ALA A 94 -20.82 -20.96 -7.98
C ALA A 94 -20.20 -22.37 -7.91
N SER A 95 -20.20 -22.99 -6.73
CA SER A 95 -19.47 -24.25 -6.50
C SER A 95 -20.34 -25.44 -6.06
N GLY A 96 -21.53 -25.20 -5.50
CA GLY A 96 -22.35 -26.20 -4.83
C GLY A 96 -23.54 -26.71 -5.65
N THR A 97 -24.49 -27.32 -4.95
CA THR A 97 -25.74 -27.87 -5.49
C THR A 97 -26.73 -26.74 -5.78
N ILE A 98 -27.21 -26.60 -7.02
CA ILE A 98 -28.04 -25.45 -7.44
C ILE A 98 -29.40 -25.48 -6.72
N SER A 99 -30.01 -26.66 -6.57
CA SER A 99 -31.33 -26.78 -5.93
C SER A 99 -31.35 -26.39 -4.46
N SER A 100 -30.20 -26.43 -3.77
CA SER A 100 -30.09 -25.96 -2.38
C SER A 100 -30.39 -24.47 -2.23
N TYR A 101 -30.21 -23.69 -3.30
CA TYR A 101 -30.40 -22.24 -3.30
C TYR A 101 -31.57 -21.79 -4.18
N PHE A 102 -31.76 -22.42 -5.35
CA PHE A 102 -32.89 -22.10 -6.23
C PHE A 102 -34.17 -22.86 -5.88
N GLY A 103 -34.09 -23.86 -5.00
CA GLY A 103 -35.21 -24.67 -4.54
C GLY A 103 -35.38 -25.99 -5.31
N GLU A 104 -36.24 -26.86 -4.76
CA GLU A 104 -36.44 -28.25 -5.21
C GLU A 104 -36.82 -28.40 -6.70
N TRP A 105 -37.42 -27.39 -7.32
CA TRP A 105 -37.74 -27.42 -8.75
C TRP A 105 -36.48 -27.55 -9.64
N PHE A 106 -35.34 -27.03 -9.18
CA PHE A 106 -34.06 -27.09 -9.89
C PHE A 106 -33.26 -28.37 -9.60
N LYS A 107 -33.76 -29.28 -8.76
CA LYS A 107 -33.10 -30.55 -8.42
C LYS A 107 -32.70 -31.42 -9.63
N PRO A 108 -33.48 -31.48 -10.73
CA PRO A 108 -33.04 -32.20 -11.93
C PRO A 108 -31.73 -31.68 -12.53
N LEU A 109 -31.31 -30.44 -12.23
CA LEU A 109 -30.05 -29.89 -12.73
C LEU A 109 -28.83 -30.41 -11.97
N ASP A 110 -28.97 -30.82 -10.72
CA ASP A 110 -27.84 -31.20 -9.85
C ASP A 110 -27.07 -32.44 -10.34
N GLN A 111 -27.67 -33.22 -11.27
CA GLN A 111 -27.02 -34.36 -11.89
C GLN A 111 -26.01 -33.97 -12.98
N TYR A 112 -26.09 -32.75 -13.52
CA TYR A 112 -25.24 -32.33 -14.64
C TYR A 112 -23.89 -31.83 -14.14
N GLN A 113 -22.81 -32.29 -14.76
CA GLN A 113 -21.45 -31.90 -14.40
C GLN A 113 -21.13 -30.45 -14.77
N ARG A 114 -21.65 -29.97 -15.89
CA ARG A 114 -21.48 -28.59 -16.38
C ARG A 114 -22.82 -27.87 -16.31
N LEU A 115 -22.84 -26.71 -15.67
CA LEU A 115 -24.03 -25.87 -15.49
C LEU A 115 -23.64 -24.40 -15.68
N ILE A 116 -24.60 -23.56 -16.03
CA ILE A 116 -24.41 -22.11 -16.09
C ILE A 116 -24.23 -21.60 -14.67
N ARG A 117 -23.05 -21.06 -14.38
CA ARG A 117 -22.68 -20.59 -13.05
C ARG A 117 -21.92 -19.27 -13.18
N MET A 118 -22.04 -18.43 -12.17
CA MET A 118 -21.07 -17.36 -11.98
C MET A 118 -19.70 -17.97 -11.63
N PRO A 119 -18.60 -17.23 -11.84
CA PRO A 119 -17.25 -17.64 -11.45
C PRO A 119 -17.12 -18.02 -9.97
N GLU A 120 -16.15 -18.88 -9.64
CA GLU A 120 -15.71 -19.14 -8.26
C GLU A 120 -14.81 -18.01 -7.74
N PRO A 121 -14.58 -17.87 -6.42
CA PRO A 121 -13.54 -16.97 -5.93
C PRO A 121 -12.15 -17.34 -6.52
N PRO A 122 -11.31 -16.36 -6.91
CA PRO A 122 -11.45 -14.93 -6.63
C PRO A 122 -12.22 -14.11 -7.68
N LEU A 123 -12.68 -14.69 -8.81
CA LEU A 123 -13.43 -13.95 -9.84
C LEU A 123 -14.93 -13.84 -9.53
N LEU A 124 -15.42 -14.51 -8.50
CA LEU A 124 -16.71 -14.14 -7.92
C LEU A 124 -16.58 -12.71 -7.34
N LEU A 125 -16.92 -11.71 -8.14
CA LEU A 125 -16.82 -10.30 -7.76
C LEU A 125 -18.11 -9.77 -7.12
N THR A 126 -19.26 -10.31 -7.49
CA THR A 126 -20.56 -9.91 -6.93
C THR A 126 -20.66 -10.25 -5.45
N ASP A 127 -21.03 -9.29 -4.60
CA ASP A 127 -21.21 -9.52 -3.16
C ASP A 127 -22.62 -9.94 -2.81
N ARG A 128 -23.62 -9.45 -3.55
CA ARG A 128 -25.03 -9.77 -3.27
C ARG A 128 -25.96 -9.52 -4.45
N ILE A 129 -27.06 -10.27 -4.44
CA ILE A 129 -28.22 -10.04 -5.29
C ILE A 129 -29.31 -9.43 -4.41
N THR A 130 -29.75 -8.23 -4.77
CA THR A 130 -30.77 -7.48 -4.02
C THR A 130 -32.19 -7.77 -4.52
N LYS A 131 -32.32 -8.20 -5.78
CA LYS A 131 -33.61 -8.55 -6.40
C LYS A 131 -33.40 -9.38 -7.68
N ILE A 132 -34.26 -10.38 -7.91
CA ILE A 132 -34.47 -11.00 -9.23
C ILE A 132 -35.93 -10.80 -9.65
N ASP A 133 -36.15 -10.08 -10.73
CA ASP A 133 -37.46 -9.82 -11.35
C ASP A 133 -37.64 -10.73 -12.58
N ALA A 134 -37.82 -12.02 -12.32
CA ALA A 134 -37.99 -13.04 -13.35
C ALA A 134 -38.69 -14.28 -12.78
N ALA A 135 -39.62 -14.86 -13.54
CA ALA A 135 -40.21 -16.14 -13.17
C ALA A 135 -39.20 -17.29 -13.42
N PRO A 136 -38.92 -18.15 -12.42
CA PRO A 136 -37.97 -19.25 -12.56
C PRO A 136 -38.41 -20.19 -13.67
N GLY A 137 -37.47 -20.66 -14.49
CA GLY A 137 -37.75 -21.61 -15.56
C GLY A 137 -38.56 -21.09 -16.74
N SER A 138 -38.88 -19.79 -16.77
CA SER A 138 -39.80 -19.24 -17.76
C SER A 138 -39.24 -19.17 -19.18
N LEU A 139 -37.90 -19.18 -19.33
CA LEU A 139 -37.19 -18.88 -20.56
C LEU A 139 -37.62 -17.56 -21.24
N LYS A 140 -38.21 -16.63 -20.50
CA LYS A 140 -38.59 -15.30 -21.00
C LYS A 140 -37.50 -14.29 -20.65
N THR A 141 -37.84 -13.01 -20.75
CA THR A 141 -36.99 -11.91 -20.27
C THR A 141 -36.98 -11.87 -18.75
N GLY A 142 -36.01 -11.17 -18.19
CA GLY A 142 -35.90 -10.97 -16.75
C GLY A 142 -34.87 -9.92 -16.39
N THR A 143 -34.91 -9.45 -15.14
CA THR A 143 -33.92 -8.50 -14.60
C THR A 143 -33.34 -9.02 -13.29
N ILE A 144 -32.04 -8.82 -13.08
CA ILE A 144 -31.36 -9.09 -11.82
C ILE A 144 -30.62 -7.83 -11.36
N TYR A 145 -30.70 -7.54 -10.06
CA TYR A 145 -30.06 -6.39 -9.44
C TYR A 145 -29.00 -6.86 -8.47
N THR A 146 -27.78 -6.34 -8.61
CA THR A 146 -26.62 -6.80 -7.83
C THR A 146 -25.77 -5.66 -7.32
N GLU A 147 -25.02 -5.94 -6.26
CA GLU A 147 -24.06 -5.01 -5.66
C GLU A 147 -22.69 -5.69 -5.51
N THR A 148 -21.64 -4.89 -5.73
CA THR A 148 -20.22 -5.26 -5.54
C THR A 148 -19.53 -4.14 -4.75
N ASP A 149 -18.92 -4.46 -3.62
CA ASP A 149 -18.17 -3.55 -2.78
C ASP A 149 -16.69 -3.55 -3.16
N VAL A 150 -16.09 -2.37 -3.32
CA VAL A 150 -14.65 -2.23 -3.51
C VAL A 150 -14.01 -1.98 -2.15
N THR A 151 -13.29 -2.96 -1.62
CA THR A 151 -12.59 -2.85 -0.33
C THR A 151 -11.12 -2.44 -0.52
N GLU A 152 -10.49 -1.87 0.51
CA GLU A 152 -9.07 -1.47 0.45
C GLU A 152 -8.11 -2.65 0.21
N ASP A 153 -8.51 -3.86 0.57
CA ASP A 153 -7.74 -5.10 0.46
C ASP A 153 -8.08 -5.94 -0.79
N ALA A 154 -8.91 -5.41 -1.70
CA ALA A 154 -9.26 -6.11 -2.93
C ALA A 154 -8.02 -6.42 -3.79
N TRP A 155 -7.83 -7.70 -4.12
CA TRP A 155 -6.63 -8.24 -4.76
C TRP A 155 -6.32 -7.64 -6.14
N TYR A 156 -7.33 -7.11 -6.83
CA TYR A 156 -7.23 -6.58 -8.19
C TYR A 156 -6.88 -5.09 -8.24
N LEU A 157 -6.83 -4.39 -7.12
CA LEU A 157 -6.66 -2.93 -7.13
C LEU A 157 -5.31 -2.52 -7.72
N HIS A 158 -5.36 -1.60 -8.69
CA HIS A 158 -4.19 -0.93 -9.22
C HIS A 158 -4.24 0.55 -8.84
N HIS A 159 -3.26 1.02 -8.08
CA HIS A 159 -3.17 2.42 -7.64
C HIS A 159 -4.44 2.94 -6.92
N GLY A 160 -5.16 2.03 -6.24
CA GLY A 160 -6.40 2.35 -5.53
C GLY A 160 -7.64 2.42 -6.42
N ARG A 161 -7.57 1.86 -7.64
CA ARG A 161 -8.68 1.78 -8.58
C ARG A 161 -8.94 0.34 -9.02
N MET A 162 -10.22 0.01 -9.23
CA MET A 162 -10.65 -1.23 -9.86
C MET A 162 -10.31 -1.17 -11.37
N PRO A 163 -9.48 -2.07 -11.90
CA PRO A 163 -9.15 -2.09 -13.32
C PRO A 163 -10.39 -2.26 -14.20
N ALA A 164 -10.36 -1.68 -15.40
CA ALA A 164 -11.53 -1.59 -16.27
C ALA A 164 -12.05 -2.97 -16.71
N GLY A 165 -11.15 -3.93 -16.96
CA GLY A 165 -11.56 -5.31 -17.24
C GLY A 165 -12.31 -5.96 -16.07
N ILE A 166 -11.83 -5.75 -14.84
CA ILE A 166 -12.47 -6.28 -13.62
C ILE A 166 -13.83 -5.60 -13.38
N MET A 167 -13.95 -4.31 -13.66
CA MET A 167 -15.22 -3.59 -13.59
C MET A 167 -16.28 -4.22 -14.51
N ILE A 168 -15.91 -4.60 -15.74
CA ILE A 168 -16.82 -5.33 -16.64
C ILE A 168 -17.13 -6.73 -16.10
N GLU A 169 -16.11 -7.45 -15.63
CA GLU A 169 -16.26 -8.81 -15.09
C GLU A 169 -17.22 -8.85 -13.90
N SER A 170 -17.26 -7.79 -13.08
CA SER A 170 -18.21 -7.72 -11.96
C SER A 170 -19.69 -7.66 -12.37
N GLY A 171 -19.98 -7.44 -13.66
CA GLY A 171 -21.31 -7.54 -14.28
C GLY A 171 -21.75 -8.96 -14.67
N GLN A 172 -21.08 -9.99 -14.17
CA GLN A 172 -21.27 -11.44 -14.43
C GLN A 172 -22.64 -12.05 -14.06
N SER A 173 -23.58 -11.29 -13.49
CA SER A 173 -24.84 -11.86 -12.98
C SER A 173 -25.88 -12.17 -14.07
N ASP A 174 -25.59 -11.85 -15.34
CA ASP A 174 -26.33 -12.36 -16.49
C ASP A 174 -26.32 -13.90 -16.54
N LEU A 175 -25.21 -14.53 -16.11
CA LEU A 175 -25.06 -15.98 -15.97
C LEU A 175 -26.08 -16.56 -14.98
N LEU A 176 -26.16 -15.97 -13.79
CA LEU A 176 -27.08 -16.44 -12.76
C LEU A 176 -28.54 -16.26 -13.19
N LEU A 177 -28.85 -15.12 -13.82
CA LEU A 177 -30.19 -14.88 -14.36
C LEU A 177 -30.54 -15.87 -15.48
N ALA A 178 -29.59 -16.22 -16.35
CA ALA A 178 -29.80 -17.25 -17.38
C ALA A 178 -30.04 -18.64 -16.74
N SER A 179 -29.28 -19.02 -15.71
CA SER A 179 -29.55 -20.28 -14.99
C SER A 179 -30.95 -20.26 -14.34
N TRP A 180 -31.32 -19.16 -13.67
CA TRP A 180 -32.63 -18.96 -13.05
C TRP A 180 -33.80 -19.05 -14.05
N LEU A 181 -33.64 -18.46 -15.24
CA LEU A 181 -34.64 -18.53 -16.32
C LEU A 181 -34.78 -19.93 -16.94
N GLY A 182 -33.88 -20.86 -16.62
CA GLY A 182 -34.01 -22.28 -16.98
C GLY A 182 -33.23 -22.71 -18.21
N PHE A 183 -32.20 -21.97 -18.64
CA PHE A 183 -31.39 -22.37 -19.79
C PHE A 183 -30.69 -23.73 -19.58
N ASP A 184 -30.32 -24.07 -18.34
CA ASP A 184 -29.67 -25.34 -17.99
C ASP A 184 -30.53 -26.58 -18.27
N PHE A 185 -31.87 -26.49 -18.20
CA PHE A 185 -32.76 -27.62 -18.50
C PHE A 185 -32.66 -28.09 -19.96
N TYR A 186 -32.21 -27.20 -20.84
CA TYR A 186 -31.99 -27.48 -22.27
C TYR A 186 -30.54 -27.84 -22.58
N ASN A 187 -29.58 -27.25 -21.85
CA ASN A 187 -28.17 -27.49 -22.08
C ASN A 187 -27.71 -28.84 -21.52
N GLN A 188 -28.30 -29.31 -20.41
CA GLN A 188 -28.10 -30.65 -19.83
C GLN A 188 -26.62 -31.06 -19.65
N GLY A 189 -25.75 -30.08 -19.38
CA GLY A 189 -24.30 -30.26 -19.25
C GLY A 189 -23.53 -30.58 -20.53
N GLN A 190 -24.18 -30.57 -21.69
CA GLN A 190 -23.57 -30.81 -23.00
C GLN A 190 -23.16 -29.52 -23.71
N ARG A 191 -23.68 -28.37 -23.24
CA ARG A 191 -23.44 -27.06 -23.84
C ARG A 191 -23.04 -26.04 -22.78
N ILE A 192 -22.02 -25.23 -23.09
CA ILE A 192 -21.39 -24.30 -22.16
C ILE A 192 -21.51 -22.84 -22.63
N TYR A 193 -21.55 -21.92 -21.68
CA TYR A 193 -21.71 -20.49 -21.92
C TYR A 193 -20.47 -19.89 -22.57
N ARG A 194 -20.63 -19.08 -23.62
CA ARG A 194 -19.57 -18.16 -24.08
C ARG A 194 -20.18 -16.81 -24.47
N LEU A 195 -19.52 -15.73 -24.04
CA LEU A 195 -19.78 -14.39 -24.53
C LEU A 195 -19.33 -14.26 -25.98
N LEU A 196 -20.18 -13.71 -26.84
CA LEU A 196 -19.88 -13.44 -28.24
C LEU A 196 -19.52 -11.97 -28.47
N GLY A 197 -20.04 -11.05 -27.67
CA GLY A 197 -19.68 -9.65 -27.76
C GLY A 197 -20.71 -8.73 -27.14
N CYS A 198 -20.35 -7.46 -27.05
CA CYS A 198 -21.20 -6.40 -26.56
C CYS A 198 -20.68 -5.04 -27.02
N GLU A 199 -21.48 -4.01 -26.80
CA GLU A 199 -21.06 -2.62 -26.88
C GLU A 199 -20.93 -2.06 -25.47
N LEU A 200 -19.76 -1.53 -25.13
CA LEU A 200 -19.42 -1.06 -23.79
C LEU A 200 -19.02 0.41 -23.79
N SER A 201 -19.49 1.15 -22.79
CA SER A 201 -19.18 2.57 -22.59
C SER A 201 -18.87 2.84 -21.12
N TYR A 202 -17.70 3.43 -20.88
CA TYR A 202 -17.28 3.89 -19.55
C TYR A 202 -17.73 5.32 -19.31
N HIS A 203 -18.08 5.63 -18.06
CA HIS A 203 -18.57 6.93 -17.62
C HIS A 203 -17.88 7.32 -16.30
N GLY A 204 -17.46 8.58 -16.18
CA GLY A 204 -16.78 9.07 -14.96
C GLY A 204 -15.44 8.39 -14.66
N GLU A 205 -15.02 8.40 -13.39
CA GLU A 205 -13.80 7.73 -12.93
C GLU A 205 -14.02 6.23 -12.67
N LEU A 206 -12.94 5.45 -12.78
CA LEU A 206 -12.92 4.05 -12.33
C LEU A 206 -13.21 3.92 -10.81
N PRO A 207 -13.87 2.82 -10.37
CA PRO A 207 -14.22 2.59 -8.97
C PRO A 207 -12.99 2.60 -8.04
N LYS A 208 -13.17 3.02 -6.80
CA LYS A 208 -12.13 3.06 -5.74
C LYS A 208 -12.62 2.42 -4.44
N PRO A 209 -11.73 2.11 -3.48
CA PRO A 209 -12.13 1.64 -2.16
C PRO A 209 -13.21 2.51 -1.51
N GLY A 210 -14.23 1.86 -0.95
CA GLY A 210 -15.41 2.49 -0.35
C GLY A 210 -16.57 2.71 -1.32
N ASP A 211 -16.38 2.52 -2.64
CA ASP A 211 -17.47 2.53 -3.61
C ASP A 211 -18.23 1.19 -3.61
N THR A 212 -19.54 1.26 -3.83
CA THR A 212 -20.39 0.09 -4.14
C THR A 212 -20.93 0.23 -5.56
N LEU A 213 -20.61 -0.73 -6.43
CA LEU A 213 -21.12 -0.80 -7.80
C LEU A 213 -22.48 -1.48 -7.78
N CYS A 214 -23.50 -0.82 -8.30
CA CYS A 214 -24.88 -1.31 -8.36
C CYS A 214 -25.26 -1.59 -9.82
N TYR A 215 -25.61 -2.83 -10.15
CA TYR A 215 -25.98 -3.26 -11.50
C TYR A 215 -27.49 -3.53 -11.63
N ASP A 216 -28.04 -3.19 -12.80
CA ASP A 216 -29.38 -3.61 -13.26
C ASP A 216 -29.26 -4.42 -14.56
N ILE A 217 -29.11 -5.74 -14.45
CA ILE A 217 -28.81 -6.62 -15.59
C ILE A 217 -30.10 -7.22 -16.15
N HIS A 218 -30.31 -7.02 -17.45
CA HIS A 218 -31.51 -7.42 -18.18
C HIS A 218 -31.17 -8.48 -19.23
N ILE A 219 -31.91 -9.60 -19.26
CA ILE A 219 -31.97 -10.49 -20.43
C ILE A 219 -33.15 -10.05 -21.30
N ASP A 220 -32.84 -9.54 -22.48
CA ASP A 220 -33.76 -8.91 -23.43
C ASP A 220 -34.55 -9.91 -24.27
N GLY A 221 -33.99 -11.11 -24.45
CA GLY A 221 -34.60 -12.15 -25.24
C GLY A 221 -33.62 -13.24 -25.62
N GLN A 222 -34.09 -14.18 -26.43
CA GLN A 222 -33.31 -15.32 -26.89
C GLN A 222 -33.61 -15.67 -28.34
N ALA A 223 -32.65 -16.33 -28.98
CA ALA A 223 -32.77 -16.89 -30.31
C ALA A 223 -32.26 -18.33 -30.33
N LYS A 224 -32.76 -19.13 -31.28
CA LYS A 224 -32.28 -20.49 -31.53
C LYS A 224 -31.83 -20.59 -32.99
N HIS A 225 -30.63 -21.12 -33.22
CA HIS A 225 -30.10 -21.39 -34.55
C HIS A 225 -29.53 -22.81 -34.58
N GLY A 226 -30.21 -23.73 -35.28
CA GLY A 226 -29.96 -25.16 -35.09
C GLY A 226 -30.17 -25.53 -33.62
N ASP A 227 -29.20 -26.19 -33.00
CA ASP A 227 -29.22 -26.53 -31.57
C ASP A 227 -28.57 -25.48 -30.67
N ILE A 228 -27.95 -24.44 -31.25
CA ILE A 228 -27.33 -23.35 -30.50
C ILE A 228 -28.43 -22.41 -30.01
N ARG A 229 -28.42 -22.13 -28.71
CA ARG A 229 -29.26 -21.10 -28.10
C ARG A 229 -28.42 -19.87 -27.77
N LEU A 230 -28.91 -18.71 -28.20
CA LEU A 230 -28.34 -17.41 -27.93
C LEU A 230 -29.28 -16.61 -27.03
N PHE A 231 -28.72 -15.74 -26.20
CA PHE A 231 -29.49 -14.73 -25.50
C PHE A 231 -28.83 -13.36 -25.61
N PHE A 232 -29.68 -12.34 -25.48
CA PHE A 232 -29.32 -10.94 -25.61
C PHE A 232 -29.50 -10.24 -24.27
N PHE A 233 -28.59 -9.35 -23.91
CA PHE A 233 -28.63 -8.67 -22.62
C PHE A 233 -28.07 -7.25 -22.66
N HIS A 234 -28.43 -6.48 -21.64
CA HIS A 234 -27.85 -5.17 -21.35
C HIS A 234 -27.83 -4.89 -19.85
N TYR A 235 -27.01 -3.92 -19.44
CA TYR A 235 -27.02 -3.42 -18.06
C TYR A 235 -26.42 -2.03 -17.94
N ASP A 236 -26.77 -1.33 -16.86
CA ASP A 236 -26.05 -0.18 -16.35
C ASP A 236 -25.40 -0.53 -15.01
N CYS A 237 -24.26 0.11 -14.73
CA CYS A 237 -23.59 0.08 -13.45
C CYS A 237 -23.55 1.50 -12.89
N ARG A 238 -23.98 1.68 -11.64
CA ARG A 238 -24.00 2.96 -10.97
C ARG A 238 -23.21 2.92 -9.66
N ILE A 239 -22.55 4.03 -9.33
CA ILE A 239 -21.93 4.27 -8.03
C ILE A 239 -22.52 5.55 -7.47
N ASN A 240 -23.07 5.50 -6.26
CA ASN A 240 -23.77 6.64 -5.64
C ASN A 240 -24.86 7.27 -6.55
N GLY A 241 -25.52 6.44 -7.36
CA GLY A 241 -26.55 6.87 -8.33
C GLY A 241 -26.02 7.39 -9.67
N GLU A 242 -24.72 7.63 -9.82
CA GLU A 242 -24.12 8.08 -11.09
C GLU A 242 -23.78 6.90 -11.99
N LEU A 243 -24.10 6.99 -13.29
CA LEU A 243 -23.72 5.99 -14.29
C LEU A 243 -22.19 5.90 -14.42
N ARG A 244 -21.66 4.68 -14.41
CA ARG A 244 -20.21 4.39 -14.46
C ARG A 244 -19.82 3.42 -15.58
N LEU A 245 -20.67 2.43 -15.87
CA LEU A 245 -20.49 1.54 -17.02
C LEU A 245 -21.85 1.25 -17.64
N LYS A 246 -21.88 1.19 -18.96
CA LYS A 246 -23.04 0.86 -19.76
C LYS A 246 -22.68 -0.26 -20.72
N VAL A 247 -23.43 -1.36 -20.69
CA VAL A 247 -23.31 -2.46 -21.65
C VAL A 247 -24.61 -2.60 -22.43
N ARG A 248 -24.50 -2.64 -23.76
CA ARG A 248 -25.62 -2.75 -24.71
C ARG A 248 -25.32 -3.80 -25.76
N HIS A 249 -26.38 -4.31 -26.39
CA HIS A 249 -26.28 -5.31 -27.44
C HIS A 249 -25.41 -6.52 -27.04
N GLY A 250 -25.45 -6.90 -25.75
CA GLY A 250 -24.74 -8.06 -25.24
C GLY A 250 -25.29 -9.31 -25.88
N GLN A 251 -24.39 -10.21 -26.29
CA GLN A 251 -24.71 -11.45 -26.99
C GLN A 251 -23.90 -12.58 -26.37
N ALA A 252 -24.58 -13.61 -25.90
CA ALA A 252 -23.96 -14.83 -25.41
C ALA A 252 -24.70 -16.06 -25.92
N GLY A 253 -24.03 -17.21 -25.89
CA GLY A 253 -24.59 -18.46 -26.40
C GLY A 253 -24.11 -19.69 -25.66
N PHE A 254 -24.77 -20.82 -25.94
CA PHE A 254 -24.46 -22.13 -25.37
C PHE A 254 -24.03 -23.11 -26.45
N PHE A 255 -22.78 -23.56 -26.37
CA PHE A 255 -22.11 -24.29 -27.43
C PHE A 255 -21.63 -25.64 -26.97
N SER A 256 -21.64 -26.63 -27.86
CA SER A 256 -20.96 -27.91 -27.63
C SER A 256 -19.44 -27.75 -27.75
N ASP A 257 -18.69 -28.73 -27.23
CA ASP A 257 -17.23 -28.73 -27.36
C ASP A 257 -16.78 -28.73 -28.84
N GLN A 258 -17.53 -29.42 -29.73
CA GLN A 258 -17.24 -29.46 -31.15
C GLN A 258 -17.50 -28.11 -31.84
N GLU A 259 -18.64 -27.46 -31.56
CA GLU A 259 -18.97 -26.14 -32.13
C GLU A 259 -17.93 -25.07 -31.73
N LEU A 260 -17.37 -25.16 -30.52
CA LEU A 260 -16.31 -24.26 -30.07
C LEU A 260 -14.96 -24.54 -30.74
N LEU A 261 -14.65 -25.80 -31.03
CA LEU A 261 -13.43 -26.19 -31.77
C LEU A 261 -13.49 -25.77 -33.24
N GLU A 262 -14.68 -25.76 -33.84
CA GLU A 262 -14.92 -25.39 -35.23
C GLU A 262 -15.07 -23.87 -35.45
N SER A 263 -14.88 -23.05 -34.41
CA SER A 263 -14.97 -21.60 -34.55
C SER A 263 -13.94 -21.06 -35.54
N GLY A 264 -14.41 -20.29 -36.53
CA GLY A 264 -13.55 -19.59 -37.49
C GLY A 264 -12.81 -18.37 -36.92
N GLY A 265 -13.00 -18.04 -35.64
CA GLY A 265 -12.40 -16.88 -35.00
C GLY A 265 -12.99 -15.54 -35.49
N VAL A 266 -12.29 -14.45 -35.17
CA VAL A 266 -12.67 -13.10 -35.62
C VAL A 266 -12.31 -12.91 -37.09
N LEU A 267 -13.33 -12.61 -37.90
CA LEU A 267 -13.21 -12.25 -39.31
C LEU A 267 -12.89 -10.76 -39.46
N TRP A 268 -11.72 -10.34 -38.98
CA TRP A 268 -11.19 -9.00 -39.22
C TRP A 268 -9.76 -9.09 -39.70
N ASP A 269 -9.42 -8.28 -40.70
CA ASP A 269 -8.09 -8.21 -41.30
C ASP A 269 -7.61 -6.75 -41.28
N PRO A 270 -6.53 -6.43 -40.55
CA PRO A 270 -6.01 -5.07 -40.49
C PRO A 270 -5.60 -4.52 -41.86
N THR A 271 -5.23 -5.38 -42.83
CA THR A 271 -4.73 -4.95 -44.15
C THR A 271 -5.84 -4.48 -45.09
N LEU A 272 -7.10 -4.81 -44.79
CA LEU A 272 -8.25 -4.45 -45.61
C LEU A 272 -8.88 -3.11 -45.20
N ASP A 273 -8.48 -2.55 -44.05
CA ASP A 273 -8.98 -1.26 -43.58
C ASP A 273 -8.34 -0.10 -44.37
N ALA A 274 -9.18 0.83 -44.83
CA ALA A 274 -8.72 1.99 -45.60
C ALA A 274 -7.81 2.90 -44.75
N HIS A 275 -6.75 3.44 -45.36
CA HIS A 275 -5.90 4.43 -44.71
C HIS A 275 -6.70 5.69 -44.33
N VAL A 276 -6.77 5.99 -43.03
CA VAL A 276 -7.42 7.21 -42.53
C VAL A 276 -6.35 8.27 -42.24
N HIS A 277 -6.11 9.16 -43.21
CA HIS A 277 -5.09 10.21 -43.07
C HIS A 277 -5.56 11.44 -42.26
N SER A 278 -6.87 11.63 -42.07
CA SER A 278 -7.44 12.85 -41.48
C SER A 278 -7.50 12.86 -39.95
N LEU A 279 -7.24 11.75 -39.27
CA LEU A 279 -7.27 11.69 -37.81
C LEU A 279 -5.99 12.29 -37.20
N PRO A 280 -6.07 12.89 -36.00
CA PRO A 280 -4.89 13.38 -35.26
C PRO A 280 -3.81 12.30 -35.06
N HIS A 281 -2.55 12.69 -35.17
CA HIS A 281 -1.38 11.83 -34.93
C HIS A 281 -0.20 12.69 -34.48
N ASP A 282 -0.17 12.97 -33.17
CA ASP A 282 0.95 13.71 -32.59
C ASP A 282 2.22 12.85 -32.54
N SER A 283 3.37 13.50 -32.75
CA SER A 283 4.68 12.84 -32.79
C SER A 283 5.15 12.43 -31.38
N PRO A 284 5.91 11.32 -31.25
CA PRO A 284 6.46 10.90 -29.96
C PRO A 284 7.27 12.02 -29.29
N SER A 285 7.11 12.20 -27.97
CA SER A 285 7.93 13.13 -27.17
C SER A 285 9.38 12.66 -27.01
N VAL A 286 9.61 11.35 -27.09
CA VAL A 286 10.95 10.75 -27.12
C VAL A 286 10.97 9.60 -28.10
N GLN A 287 12.12 9.40 -28.76
CA GLN A 287 12.32 8.24 -29.61
C GLN A 287 12.85 7.08 -28.78
N CYS A 288 12.01 6.06 -28.57
CA CYS A 288 12.43 4.84 -27.89
C CYS A 288 13.53 4.13 -28.70
N THR A 289 14.63 3.77 -28.03
CA THR A 289 15.75 3.05 -28.66
C THR A 289 15.55 1.54 -28.70
N ARG A 290 14.57 1.02 -27.96
CA ARG A 290 14.19 -0.40 -27.90
C ARG A 290 12.93 -0.64 -28.74
N ASN A 291 12.91 -1.76 -29.45
CA ASN A 291 11.76 -2.26 -30.20
C ASN A 291 11.22 -3.59 -29.66
N GLN A 292 11.83 -4.14 -28.60
CA GLN A 292 11.45 -5.37 -27.91
C GLN A 292 11.70 -5.23 -26.42
N PHE A 293 10.89 -5.91 -25.60
CA PHE A 293 10.96 -5.86 -24.14
C PHE A 293 10.72 -7.23 -23.49
N SER A 294 11.57 -7.60 -22.55
CA SER A 294 11.47 -8.84 -21.77
C SER A 294 10.48 -8.73 -20.60
N GLN A 295 10.21 -9.85 -19.95
CA GLN A 295 9.35 -9.89 -18.77
C GLN A 295 9.90 -9.04 -17.61
N GLU A 296 11.21 -9.02 -17.41
CA GLU A 296 11.87 -8.20 -16.38
C GLU A 296 11.62 -6.71 -16.63
N GLN A 297 11.71 -6.27 -17.89
CA GLN A 297 11.43 -4.88 -18.26
C GLN A 297 9.96 -4.52 -18.06
N LEU A 298 9.03 -5.44 -18.36
CA LEU A 298 7.61 -5.24 -18.07
C LEU A 298 7.34 -5.15 -16.57
N LYS A 299 8.02 -5.96 -15.75
CA LYS A 299 7.97 -5.87 -14.28
C LYS A 299 8.53 -4.55 -13.76
N CYS A 300 9.60 -4.01 -14.36
CA CYS A 300 10.08 -2.65 -14.07
C CYS A 300 8.97 -1.62 -14.32
N PHE A 301 8.32 -1.64 -15.50
CA PHE A 301 7.24 -0.71 -15.79
C PHE A 301 6.03 -0.87 -14.85
N ALA A 302 5.60 -2.10 -14.58
CA ALA A 302 4.50 -2.40 -13.65
C ALA A 302 4.79 -1.98 -12.20
N SER A 303 6.07 -1.89 -11.80
CA SER A 303 6.50 -1.37 -10.50
C SER A 303 6.78 0.14 -10.49
N GLY A 304 6.55 0.84 -11.62
CA GLY A 304 6.78 2.28 -11.75
C GLY A 304 8.21 2.67 -12.12
N ASP A 305 9.10 1.72 -12.40
CA ASP A 305 10.46 1.94 -12.91
C ASP A 305 10.47 2.00 -14.45
N VAL A 306 10.04 3.15 -14.98
CA VAL A 306 10.01 3.40 -16.43
C VAL A 306 11.43 3.43 -17.01
N TYR A 307 12.41 4.00 -16.29
CA TYR A 307 13.79 4.04 -16.78
C TYR A 307 14.42 2.63 -16.87
N GLY A 308 14.20 1.74 -15.89
CA GLY A 308 14.63 0.34 -15.99
C GLY A 308 14.01 -0.37 -17.20
N CYS A 309 12.74 -0.08 -17.50
CA CYS A 309 12.03 -0.65 -18.64
C CYS A 309 12.52 -0.14 -20.01
N PHE A 310 12.65 1.18 -20.19
CA PHE A 310 12.91 1.79 -21.50
C PHE A 310 14.36 2.28 -21.70
N GLY A 311 15.05 2.64 -20.63
CA GLY A 311 16.45 3.12 -20.64
C GLY A 311 16.60 4.58 -21.07
N LYS A 312 17.66 4.87 -21.81
CA LYS A 312 18.06 6.23 -22.20
C LYS A 312 16.92 6.99 -22.90
N GLY A 313 16.70 8.25 -22.49
CA GLY A 313 15.58 9.10 -22.92
C GLY A 313 14.44 9.17 -21.92
N TYR A 314 14.42 8.29 -20.91
CA TYR A 314 13.39 8.20 -19.88
C TYR A 314 13.87 8.62 -18.49
N GLU A 315 15.05 9.23 -18.41
CA GLU A 315 15.72 9.57 -17.15
C GLU A 315 14.86 10.47 -16.26
N LEU A 316 14.04 11.35 -16.85
CA LEU A 316 13.16 12.26 -16.12
C LEU A 316 12.12 11.52 -15.24
N THR A 317 11.71 10.32 -15.62
CA THR A 317 10.76 9.52 -14.83
C THR A 317 11.31 9.07 -13.48
N GLN A 318 12.64 9.08 -13.32
CA GLN A 318 13.28 8.81 -12.04
C GLN A 318 12.99 9.90 -11.00
N THR A 319 12.46 11.05 -11.42
CA THR A 319 12.03 12.13 -10.52
C THR A 319 10.58 12.00 -10.06
N HIS A 320 9.83 11.02 -10.56
CA HIS A 320 8.42 10.87 -10.22
C HIS A 320 8.25 10.39 -8.78
N THR A 321 7.28 11.01 -8.11
CA THR A 321 6.77 10.56 -6.81
C THR A 321 5.74 9.44 -7.00
N ARG A 322 4.93 9.51 -8.06
CA ARG A 322 3.92 8.51 -8.42
C ARG A 322 3.92 8.33 -9.94
N THR A 323 4.77 7.44 -10.42
CA THR A 323 4.89 7.14 -11.85
C THR A 323 3.61 6.46 -12.39
N PRO A 324 3.09 6.87 -13.57
CA PRO A 324 2.06 6.10 -14.26
C PRO A 324 2.57 4.71 -14.66
N SER A 325 1.84 3.67 -14.27
CA SER A 325 2.21 2.26 -14.50
C SER A 325 0.98 1.41 -14.82
N ILE A 326 1.22 0.16 -15.18
CA ILE A 326 0.19 -0.89 -15.33
C ILE A 326 0.14 -1.79 -14.10
N SER A 327 -0.91 -2.59 -14.00
CA SER A 327 -1.09 -3.58 -12.92
C SER A 327 0.10 -4.52 -12.80
N ASN A 328 0.40 -4.96 -11.57
CA ASN A 328 1.52 -5.85 -11.25
C ASN A 328 1.03 -7.23 -10.75
N HIS A 329 1.97 -8.10 -10.37
CA HIS A 329 1.69 -9.43 -9.81
C HIS A 329 0.74 -10.27 -10.68
N ASP A 330 -0.30 -10.86 -10.10
CA ASP A 330 -1.26 -11.75 -10.76
C ASP A 330 -2.11 -11.04 -11.83
N MET A 331 -2.12 -9.71 -11.82
CA MET A 331 -2.79 -8.85 -12.81
C MET A 331 -1.84 -8.31 -13.89
N LEU A 332 -0.55 -8.69 -13.91
CA LEU A 332 0.36 -8.39 -15.01
C LEU A 332 0.26 -9.49 -16.08
N PHE A 333 -0.52 -9.25 -17.14
CA PHE A 333 -0.82 -10.27 -18.14
C PHE A 333 0.23 -10.40 -19.25
N LEU A 334 1.05 -9.36 -19.48
CA LEU A 334 2.01 -9.34 -20.57
C LEU A 334 3.34 -9.99 -20.12
N ASN A 335 3.83 -10.97 -20.88
CA ASN A 335 5.13 -11.62 -20.61
C ASN A 335 6.27 -10.98 -21.42
N GLU A 336 6.03 -10.61 -22.67
CA GLU A 336 7.03 -9.99 -23.54
C GLU A 336 6.37 -9.04 -24.54
N ILE A 337 7.11 -8.01 -24.97
CA ILE A 337 6.79 -7.21 -26.14
C ILE A 337 7.79 -7.56 -27.23
N THR A 338 7.29 -8.17 -28.28
CA THR A 338 8.12 -8.66 -29.40
C THR A 338 8.33 -7.64 -30.50
N HIS A 339 7.45 -6.64 -30.58
CA HIS A 339 7.54 -5.54 -31.54
C HIS A 339 6.95 -4.27 -30.92
N PHE A 340 7.69 -3.17 -31.02
CA PHE A 340 7.26 -1.81 -30.72
C PHE A 340 7.79 -0.92 -31.84
N ASP A 341 6.89 -0.36 -32.65
CA ASP A 341 7.27 0.53 -33.75
C ASP A 341 6.23 1.66 -33.94
N PRO A 342 6.60 2.92 -33.69
CA PRO A 342 5.74 4.09 -33.90
C PRO A 342 5.32 4.38 -35.35
N THR A 343 5.88 3.69 -36.34
CA THR A 343 5.71 3.99 -37.77
C THR A 343 5.01 2.89 -38.57
N LEU A 344 4.87 1.69 -38.00
CA LEU A 344 4.22 0.54 -38.64
C LEU A 344 2.68 0.56 -38.49
N GLY A 345 2.05 -0.55 -38.86
CA GLY A 345 0.60 -0.74 -38.82
C GLY A 345 -0.11 -0.36 -40.13
N PRO A 346 -1.38 -0.77 -40.31
CA PRO A 346 -2.13 -0.53 -41.53
C PRO A 346 -2.38 0.95 -41.77
N HIS A 347 -2.22 1.83 -40.78
CA HIS A 347 -2.32 3.27 -40.98
C HIS A 347 -0.95 3.98 -40.98
N GLN A 348 0.17 3.25 -40.88
CA GLN A 348 1.53 3.79 -40.71
C GLN A 348 1.63 4.78 -39.54
N ARG A 349 0.95 4.47 -38.45
CA ARG A 349 0.76 5.34 -37.28
C ARG A 349 1.22 4.71 -35.98
N GLY A 350 1.62 3.45 -36.02
CA GLY A 350 2.02 2.69 -34.85
C GLY A 350 1.55 1.25 -34.86
N TYR A 351 2.42 0.37 -34.41
CA TYR A 351 2.13 -1.04 -34.16
C TYR A 351 2.90 -1.54 -32.93
N ILE A 352 2.23 -2.34 -32.11
CA ILE A 352 2.85 -3.03 -30.98
C ILE A 352 2.28 -4.44 -30.85
N ARG A 353 3.17 -5.40 -30.55
CA ARG A 353 2.84 -6.81 -30.38
C ARG A 353 3.43 -7.36 -29.09
N ALA A 354 2.56 -7.89 -28.23
CA ALA A 354 2.93 -8.57 -27.00
C ALA A 354 2.47 -10.03 -26.99
N LEU A 355 3.11 -10.81 -26.12
CA LEU A 355 2.76 -12.20 -25.90
C LEU A 355 2.52 -12.45 -24.41
N GLN A 356 1.54 -13.32 -24.16
CA GLN A 356 1.25 -13.91 -22.87
C GLN A 356 1.40 -15.44 -22.99
N HIS A 357 2.19 -16.06 -22.12
CA HIS A 357 2.24 -17.50 -21.97
C HIS A 357 1.07 -17.96 -21.10
N VAL A 358 0.45 -19.06 -21.48
CA VAL A 358 -0.67 -19.66 -20.76
C VAL A 358 -0.19 -20.92 -20.09
N HIS A 359 -0.46 -21.06 -18.80
CA HIS A 359 -0.16 -22.25 -18.01
C HIS A 359 -1.44 -22.85 -17.44
N PRO A 360 -1.57 -24.19 -17.39
CA PRO A 360 -2.77 -24.85 -16.85
C PRO A 360 -3.12 -24.44 -15.41
N ASP A 361 -2.11 -24.02 -14.64
CA ASP A 361 -2.23 -23.63 -13.24
C ASP A 361 -2.45 -22.11 -13.04
N ASP A 362 -2.64 -21.34 -14.12
CA ASP A 362 -2.93 -19.91 -14.02
C ASP A 362 -4.18 -19.68 -13.15
N TRP A 363 -4.07 -18.72 -12.22
CA TRP A 363 -5.04 -18.53 -11.11
C TRP A 363 -6.49 -18.37 -11.59
N PHE A 364 -6.68 -17.73 -12.75
CA PHE A 364 -8.00 -17.46 -13.31
C PHE A 364 -8.70 -18.73 -13.82
N PHE A 365 -7.99 -19.83 -14.15
CA PHE A 365 -8.66 -21.08 -14.53
C PHE A 365 -9.35 -21.74 -13.35
N LYS A 366 -8.67 -21.76 -12.20
CA LYS A 366 -9.23 -22.28 -10.95
C LYS A 366 -10.33 -21.34 -10.41
N GLY A 367 -10.15 -20.04 -10.61
CA GLY A 367 -11.06 -19.01 -10.13
C GLY A 367 -12.24 -18.71 -11.03
N HIS A 368 -12.43 -19.36 -12.18
CA HIS A 368 -13.51 -19.01 -13.11
C HIS A 368 -14.66 -20.02 -13.05
N PHE A 369 -15.07 -20.63 -14.15
CA PHE A 369 -16.21 -21.55 -14.15
C PHE A 369 -15.84 -22.96 -13.67
N LYS A 370 -16.59 -23.44 -12.67
CA LYS A 370 -16.50 -24.82 -12.19
C LYS A 370 -16.78 -25.81 -13.33
N ASN A 371 -15.85 -26.76 -13.50
CA ASN A 371 -15.89 -27.80 -14.54
C ASN A 371 -15.87 -27.28 -16.01
N ASP A 372 -15.55 -26.00 -16.20
CA ASP A 372 -15.37 -25.37 -17.51
C ASP A 372 -14.26 -24.30 -17.47
N PRO A 373 -13.01 -24.70 -17.19
CA PRO A 373 -11.93 -23.73 -17.01
C PRO A 373 -11.62 -23.00 -18.32
N CYS A 374 -11.80 -21.67 -18.31
CA CYS A 374 -11.37 -20.79 -19.38
C CYS A 374 -10.97 -19.41 -18.82
N MET A 375 -10.15 -18.65 -19.54
CA MET A 375 -9.87 -17.25 -19.19
C MET A 375 -11.08 -16.37 -19.50
N PRO A 376 -11.48 -15.44 -18.62
CA PRO A 376 -12.47 -14.42 -18.94
C PRO A 376 -12.00 -13.51 -20.09
N GLY A 377 -12.89 -13.19 -21.03
CA GLY A 377 -12.58 -12.26 -22.13
C GLY A 377 -12.32 -10.83 -21.65
N THR A 378 -12.82 -10.47 -20.47
CA THR A 378 -12.54 -9.20 -19.78
C THR A 378 -11.09 -9.09 -19.31
N LEU A 379 -10.45 -10.19 -18.91
CA LEU A 379 -9.01 -10.21 -18.61
C LEU A 379 -8.16 -10.08 -19.88
N MET A 380 -8.62 -10.62 -21.01
CA MET A 380 -7.96 -10.39 -22.31
C MET A 380 -8.03 -8.92 -22.72
N LEU A 381 -9.17 -8.26 -22.46
CA LEU A 381 -9.32 -6.82 -22.66
C LEU A 381 -8.38 -6.03 -21.74
N GLU A 382 -8.26 -6.42 -20.46
CA GLU A 382 -7.35 -5.79 -19.50
C GLU A 382 -5.89 -5.88 -19.96
N ALA A 383 -5.44 -7.06 -20.43
CA ALA A 383 -4.11 -7.22 -21.02
C ALA A 383 -3.87 -6.27 -22.21
N GLY A 384 -4.90 -6.07 -23.04
CA GLY A 384 -4.84 -5.10 -24.13
C GLY A 384 -4.79 -3.65 -23.68
N LEU A 385 -5.50 -3.28 -22.60
CA LEU A 385 -5.38 -1.95 -22.00
C LEU A 385 -3.98 -1.69 -21.46
N GLN A 386 -3.35 -2.70 -20.84
CA GLN A 386 -1.94 -2.63 -20.42
C GLN A 386 -0.99 -2.41 -21.61
N LEU A 387 -1.25 -3.09 -22.73
CA LEU A 387 -0.46 -2.93 -23.96
C LEU A 387 -0.53 -1.49 -24.50
N ILE A 388 -1.73 -0.90 -24.48
CA ILE A 388 -1.97 0.47 -24.92
C ILE A 388 -1.27 1.47 -23.98
N ALA A 389 -1.38 1.27 -22.66
CA ALA A 389 -0.71 2.10 -21.65
C ALA A 389 0.83 2.03 -21.77
N PHE A 390 1.37 0.83 -22.01
CA PHE A 390 2.79 0.64 -22.30
C PHE A 390 3.19 1.43 -23.55
N TYR A 391 2.41 1.34 -24.62
CA TYR A 391 2.71 2.03 -25.86
C TYR A 391 2.74 3.55 -25.68
N LEU A 392 1.74 4.13 -25.00
CA LEU A 392 1.68 5.56 -24.69
C LEU A 392 2.91 6.03 -23.89
N THR A 393 3.37 5.20 -22.94
CA THR A 393 4.61 5.42 -22.19
C THR A 393 5.82 5.39 -23.11
N GLY A 394 5.93 4.40 -23.99
CA GLY A 394 7.03 4.25 -24.96
C GLY A 394 7.12 5.35 -26.02
N LEU A 395 6.10 6.20 -26.15
CA LEU A 395 6.16 7.42 -26.95
C LEU A 395 6.70 8.62 -26.17
N GLY A 396 6.92 8.48 -24.86
CA GLY A 396 7.39 9.54 -23.96
C GLY A 396 6.29 10.43 -23.37
N TYR A 397 5.01 10.12 -23.58
CA TYR A 397 3.92 10.98 -23.11
C TYR A 397 3.70 10.95 -21.59
N THR A 398 4.42 10.10 -20.87
CA THR A 398 4.41 10.05 -19.40
C THR A 398 5.58 10.81 -18.77
N LEU A 399 6.58 11.28 -19.53
CA LEU A 399 7.84 11.83 -18.99
C LEU A 399 7.63 12.96 -17.97
N ASP A 400 6.68 13.84 -18.21
CA ASP A 400 6.33 14.99 -17.36
C ASP A 400 4.98 14.79 -16.62
N LYS A 401 4.54 13.55 -16.44
CA LYS A 401 3.21 13.20 -15.91
C LYS A 401 3.31 12.48 -14.56
N ASP A 402 4.07 13.06 -13.64
CA ASP A 402 4.16 12.60 -12.25
C ASP A 402 2.80 12.71 -11.56
N GLY A 403 2.33 11.62 -10.96
CA GLY A 403 0.99 11.45 -10.42
C GLY A 403 -0.09 11.49 -11.49
N TRP A 404 0.02 10.64 -12.50
CA TRP A 404 -1.04 10.40 -13.48
C TRP A 404 -1.34 8.90 -13.54
N ARG A 405 -2.50 8.56 -14.12
CA ARG A 405 -2.92 7.16 -14.31
C ARG A 405 -3.56 6.96 -15.68
N PHE A 406 -3.58 5.71 -16.13
CA PHE A 406 -4.27 5.31 -17.35
C PHE A 406 -5.72 4.95 -17.04
N GLU A 407 -6.62 5.28 -17.95
CA GLU A 407 -7.99 4.78 -17.94
C GLU A 407 -8.57 4.70 -19.37
N PRO A 408 -9.59 3.85 -19.60
CA PRO A 408 -10.32 3.88 -20.86
C PRO A 408 -10.93 5.25 -21.12
N ILE A 409 -11.04 5.64 -22.40
CA ILE A 409 -11.65 6.91 -22.77
C ILE A 409 -13.17 6.84 -22.51
N PRO A 410 -13.73 7.72 -21.67
CA PRO A 410 -15.15 7.69 -21.33
C PRO A 410 -16.01 8.26 -22.46
N GLU A 411 -17.32 8.05 -22.35
CA GLU A 411 -18.34 8.55 -23.28
C GLU A 411 -18.18 8.05 -24.73
N GLN A 412 -17.37 7.02 -24.92
CA GLN A 412 -17.23 6.31 -26.19
C GLN A 412 -17.80 4.90 -26.10
N THR A 413 -18.30 4.41 -27.23
CA THR A 413 -18.79 3.04 -27.35
C THR A 413 -17.75 2.17 -28.03
N PHE A 414 -17.27 1.18 -27.31
CA PHE A 414 -16.32 0.18 -27.80
C PHE A 414 -17.06 -1.11 -28.10
N LYS A 415 -16.84 -1.66 -29.30
CA LYS A 415 -17.50 -2.89 -29.74
C LYS A 415 -16.57 -4.09 -29.52
N LEU A 416 -16.88 -4.84 -28.47
CA LEU A 416 -16.17 -6.05 -28.12
C LEU A 416 -16.68 -7.25 -28.93
N ARG A 417 -15.78 -7.99 -29.55
CA ARG A 417 -16.08 -9.23 -30.27
C ARG A 417 -15.24 -10.38 -29.73
N CYS A 418 -15.89 -11.44 -29.28
CA CYS A 418 -15.26 -12.66 -28.78
C CYS A 418 -15.68 -13.85 -29.65
N ARG A 419 -14.72 -14.58 -30.20
CA ARG A 419 -14.95 -15.70 -31.13
C ARG A 419 -14.14 -16.94 -30.82
N ALA A 420 -13.21 -16.91 -29.87
CA ALA A 420 -12.55 -18.10 -29.37
C ALA A 420 -12.34 -18.03 -27.86
N GLN A 421 -11.82 -19.11 -27.30
CA GLN A 421 -11.63 -19.31 -25.86
C GLN A 421 -10.18 -19.64 -25.55
N VAL A 422 -9.72 -19.17 -24.40
CA VAL A 422 -8.44 -19.59 -23.81
C VAL A 422 -8.74 -20.72 -22.84
N ARG A 423 -8.20 -21.91 -23.08
CA ARG A 423 -8.33 -23.08 -22.21
C ARG A 423 -6.98 -23.38 -21.52
N PRO A 424 -6.95 -24.21 -20.47
CA PRO A 424 -5.70 -24.68 -19.86
C PRO A 424 -4.73 -25.35 -20.85
N THR A 425 -5.23 -25.86 -21.98
CA THR A 425 -4.41 -26.46 -23.04
C THR A 425 -3.79 -25.45 -24.00
N ALA A 426 -4.23 -24.19 -23.97
CA ALA A 426 -3.66 -23.14 -24.81
C ALA A 426 -2.20 -22.88 -24.39
N LYS A 427 -1.35 -22.55 -25.35
CA LYS A 427 0.08 -22.28 -25.04
C LYS A 427 0.34 -20.81 -24.86
N GLN A 428 -0.31 -19.97 -25.67
CA GLN A 428 -0.05 -18.55 -25.68
C GLN A 428 -1.23 -17.73 -26.22
N ILE A 429 -1.25 -16.46 -25.81
CA ILE A 429 -2.08 -15.41 -26.36
C ILE A 429 -1.14 -14.34 -26.94
N VAL A 430 -1.41 -13.91 -28.17
CA VAL A 430 -0.71 -12.80 -28.81
C VAL A 430 -1.66 -11.60 -28.84
N TYR A 431 -1.22 -10.48 -28.28
CA TYR A 431 -1.95 -9.22 -28.31
C TYR A 431 -1.27 -8.26 -29.29
N GLU A 432 -2.06 -7.70 -30.20
CA GLU A 432 -1.61 -6.74 -31.19
C GLU A 432 -2.48 -5.49 -31.11
N MET A 433 -1.83 -4.33 -31.14
CA MET A 433 -2.52 -3.04 -31.28
C MET A 433 -2.05 -2.35 -32.56
N PHE A 434 -3.02 -1.92 -33.36
CA PHE A 434 -2.84 -1.14 -34.58
C PHE A 434 -3.35 0.29 -34.31
N VAL A 435 -2.43 1.25 -34.28
CA VAL A 435 -2.75 2.63 -33.87
C VAL A 435 -3.50 3.36 -34.97
N THR A 436 -4.59 4.04 -34.60
CA THR A 436 -5.40 4.86 -35.53
C THR A 436 -5.22 6.36 -35.26
N GLN A 437 -5.15 6.76 -33.99
CA GLN A 437 -5.13 8.15 -33.57
C GLN A 437 -4.28 8.33 -32.31
N ILE A 438 -3.51 9.42 -32.27
CA ILE A 438 -2.72 9.86 -31.11
C ILE A 438 -2.99 11.36 -30.90
N ILE A 439 -3.31 11.73 -29.67
CA ILE A 439 -3.45 13.12 -29.22
C ILE A 439 -2.55 13.31 -28.00
N GLU A 440 -1.65 14.30 -28.00
CA GLU A 440 -0.74 14.60 -26.88
C GLU A 440 -1.41 15.49 -25.83
N LYS A 441 -2.11 16.57 -26.24
CA LYS A 441 -2.49 17.68 -25.35
C LYS A 441 -3.98 18.01 -25.36
N PRO A 442 -4.54 18.50 -24.23
CA PRO A 442 -3.91 18.64 -22.90
C PRO A 442 -3.86 17.32 -22.11
N ILE A 443 -4.59 16.31 -22.57
CA ILE A 443 -4.70 14.98 -21.97
C ILE A 443 -4.24 13.99 -23.05
N PRO A 444 -3.12 13.27 -22.85
CA PRO A 444 -2.65 12.27 -23.81
C PRO A 444 -3.69 11.17 -24.01
N MET A 445 -4.00 10.85 -25.27
CA MET A 445 -4.97 9.85 -25.67
C MET A 445 -4.44 9.05 -26.86
N ILE A 446 -4.73 7.76 -26.86
CA ILE A 446 -4.46 6.89 -27.99
C ILE A 446 -5.67 6.02 -28.30
N TYR A 447 -5.91 5.79 -29.58
CA TYR A 447 -6.95 4.90 -30.08
C TYR A 447 -6.33 3.88 -31.01
N GLY A 448 -6.86 2.65 -30.98
CA GLY A 448 -6.41 1.60 -31.86
C GLY A 448 -7.37 0.42 -31.94
N ASP A 449 -7.10 -0.41 -32.94
CA ASP A 449 -7.67 -1.73 -33.07
C ASP A 449 -6.82 -2.71 -32.28
N LEU A 450 -7.43 -3.35 -31.28
CA LEU A 450 -6.81 -4.35 -30.43
C LEU A 450 -7.28 -5.75 -30.85
N LEU A 451 -6.34 -6.63 -31.16
CA LEU A 451 -6.57 -8.01 -31.59
C LEU A 451 -5.87 -8.98 -30.63
N GLY A 452 -6.61 -9.95 -30.11
CA GLY A 452 -6.10 -11.06 -29.31
C GLY A 452 -6.19 -12.37 -30.07
N THR A 453 -5.08 -13.09 -30.19
CA THR A 453 -4.96 -14.34 -30.96
C THR A 453 -4.47 -15.47 -30.06
N VAL A 454 -5.23 -16.56 -29.95
CA VAL A 454 -4.91 -17.72 -29.10
C VAL A 454 -4.41 -18.85 -29.99
N ASP A 455 -3.15 -19.25 -29.83
CA ASP A 455 -2.49 -20.29 -30.64
C ASP A 455 -2.73 -20.16 -32.16
N GLY A 456 -2.77 -18.91 -32.66
CA GLY A 456 -2.98 -18.58 -34.08
C GLY A 456 -4.44 -18.31 -34.49
N LEU A 457 -5.42 -18.61 -33.63
CA LEU A 457 -6.83 -18.30 -33.87
C LEU A 457 -7.20 -16.93 -33.31
N LYS A 458 -7.71 -16.03 -34.17
CA LYS A 458 -8.16 -14.68 -33.75
C LYS A 458 -9.35 -14.82 -32.79
N ALA A 459 -9.12 -14.58 -31.51
CA ALA A 459 -10.08 -14.85 -30.45
C ALA A 459 -10.90 -13.63 -30.07
N PHE A 460 -10.29 -12.45 -30.12
CA PHE A 460 -10.80 -11.23 -29.53
C PHE A 460 -10.47 -10.04 -30.43
N HIS A 461 -11.42 -9.12 -30.64
CA HIS A 461 -11.18 -7.84 -31.31
C HIS A 461 -12.04 -6.73 -30.72
N THR A 462 -11.44 -5.55 -30.55
CA THR A 462 -12.16 -4.33 -30.18
C THR A 462 -11.43 -3.09 -30.68
N LYS A 463 -12.18 -2.04 -31.00
CA LYS A 463 -11.65 -0.68 -31.14
C LYS A 463 -11.74 -0.01 -29.79
N ILE A 464 -10.63 0.45 -29.25
CA ILE A 464 -10.59 1.04 -27.91
C ILE A 464 -9.56 2.16 -27.84
N GLY A 465 -9.75 3.06 -26.87
CA GLY A 465 -8.76 4.06 -26.55
C GLY A 465 -8.52 4.19 -25.05
N VAL A 466 -7.30 4.61 -24.73
CA VAL A 466 -6.82 4.88 -23.36
C VAL A 466 -6.37 6.32 -23.31
N ARG A 467 -6.66 6.97 -22.18
CA ARG A 467 -6.15 8.30 -21.85
C ARG A 467 -5.31 8.28 -20.59
N LEU A 468 -4.39 9.23 -20.51
CA LEU A 468 -3.62 9.50 -19.30
C LEU A 468 -4.26 10.69 -18.59
N ILE A 469 -4.69 10.52 -17.34
CA ILE A 469 -5.32 11.60 -16.56
C ILE A 469 -4.61 11.86 -15.23
N PRO A 470 -4.73 13.08 -14.66
CA PRO A 470 -4.16 13.42 -13.36
C PRO A 470 -4.69 12.52 -12.24
N ASP A 471 -3.76 12.14 -11.37
CA ASP A 471 -3.98 11.48 -10.09
C ASP A 471 -3.07 12.16 -9.05
N TRP A 472 -3.01 11.64 -7.83
CA TRP A 472 -2.25 12.27 -6.76
C TRP A 472 -1.58 11.23 -5.86
N PRO A 473 -0.35 11.47 -5.37
CA PRO A 473 0.26 10.62 -4.36
C PRO A 473 -0.65 10.36 -3.15
N LEU A 474 -1.44 11.35 -2.71
CA LEU A 474 -2.40 11.19 -1.59
C LEU A 474 -3.73 10.50 -1.93
N THR A 475 -3.97 10.10 -3.19
CA THR A 475 -5.13 9.25 -3.51
C THR A 475 -5.08 7.91 -2.75
N LEU A 476 -3.87 7.44 -2.44
CA LEU A 476 -3.65 6.33 -1.53
C LEU A 476 -3.36 6.87 -0.12
N SER A 477 -3.77 6.13 0.91
CA SER A 477 -3.44 6.48 2.31
C SER A 477 -1.92 6.63 2.48
N HIS A 478 -1.47 7.84 2.80
CA HIS A 478 -0.05 8.12 3.05
C HIS A 478 0.31 7.69 4.49
N PRO A 479 1.45 6.99 4.71
CA PRO A 479 1.82 6.53 6.06
C PRO A 479 1.88 7.62 7.12
N LEU A 480 2.28 8.85 6.74
CA LEU A 480 2.33 9.99 7.66
C LEU A 480 0.97 10.54 8.08
N LEU A 481 -0.10 10.24 7.33
CA LEU A 481 -1.47 10.63 7.66
C LEU A 481 -2.20 9.54 8.44
N LYS A 482 -1.67 8.31 8.45
CA LYS A 482 -2.23 7.24 9.26
C LYS A 482 -2.12 7.65 10.71
N ASN A 483 -3.27 7.93 11.32
CA ASN A 483 -3.41 8.21 12.75
C ASN A 483 -2.82 9.54 13.18
N ASP A 484 -2.64 10.44 12.21
CA ASP A 484 -2.36 11.82 12.52
C ASP A 484 -3.59 12.42 13.20
N VAL A 485 -3.39 12.88 14.43
CA VAL A 485 -4.39 13.64 15.18
C VAL A 485 -3.70 14.92 15.57
N GLU A 486 -4.07 16.00 14.88
CA GLU A 486 -3.58 17.34 15.16
C GLU A 486 -3.92 17.73 16.62
N PRO A 487 -2.93 17.81 17.53
CA PRO A 487 -3.20 18.01 18.95
C PRO A 487 -3.49 19.48 19.30
N LYS A 488 -3.22 20.43 18.39
CA LYS A 488 -3.37 21.87 18.61
C LYS A 488 -4.48 22.45 17.74
N SER A 489 -4.99 23.61 18.15
CA SER A 489 -5.87 24.39 17.28
C SER A 489 -5.09 24.88 16.05
N VAL A 490 -5.70 24.76 14.88
CA VAL A 490 -5.16 25.28 13.62
C VAL A 490 -6.00 26.44 13.11
N ALA A 491 -5.41 27.25 12.24
CA ALA A 491 -6.11 28.31 11.54
C ALA A 491 -7.23 27.70 10.68
N GLU A 492 -8.39 28.34 10.70
CA GLU A 492 -9.57 27.94 9.93
C GLU A 492 -10.11 29.14 9.17
N VAL A 493 -10.36 28.98 7.87
CA VAL A 493 -10.93 30.02 7.01
C VAL A 493 -12.13 29.42 6.28
N ASN A 494 -13.32 29.99 6.48
CA ASN A 494 -14.57 29.52 5.89
C ASN A 494 -14.86 28.03 6.12
N GLY A 495 -14.54 27.49 7.30
CA GLY A 495 -14.73 26.07 7.62
C GLY A 495 -13.61 25.14 7.15
N PHE A 496 -12.61 25.65 6.41
CA PHE A 496 -11.47 24.88 5.94
C PHE A 496 -10.29 25.04 6.91
N LYS A 497 -9.79 23.91 7.44
CA LYS A 497 -8.70 23.86 8.42
C LYS A 497 -7.34 23.70 7.74
N PHE A 498 -6.34 24.42 8.24
CA PHE A 498 -4.96 24.34 7.75
C PHE A 498 -4.08 23.47 8.66
N ASP A 499 -4.48 22.20 8.79
CA ASP A 499 -3.78 21.14 9.53
C ASP A 499 -2.74 20.42 8.66
N TYR A 500 -2.11 19.39 9.22
CA TYR A 500 -1.07 18.63 8.55
C TYR A 500 -1.55 17.96 7.25
N PHE A 501 -2.80 17.47 7.21
CA PHE A 501 -3.37 16.90 6.00
C PHE A 501 -3.40 17.94 4.86
N SER A 502 -3.91 19.14 5.13
CA SER A 502 -3.98 20.21 4.12
C SER A 502 -2.59 20.65 3.64
N LEU A 503 -1.60 20.69 4.53
CA LEU A 503 -0.23 21.05 4.20
C LEU A 503 0.46 19.98 3.37
N LEU A 504 0.26 18.71 3.71
CA LEU A 504 0.74 17.59 2.89
C LEU A 504 0.00 17.52 1.56
N ALA A 505 -1.28 17.86 1.50
CA ALA A 505 -2.03 17.98 0.25
C ALA A 505 -1.50 19.12 -0.64
N CYS A 506 -1.00 20.19 -0.04
CA CYS A 506 -0.31 21.26 -0.77
C CYS A 506 0.99 20.76 -1.45
N ALA A 507 1.61 19.70 -0.94
CA ALA A 507 2.75 19.04 -1.56
C ALA A 507 2.31 17.94 -2.57
N PHE A 508 1.42 17.04 -2.17
CA PHE A 508 1.18 15.74 -2.81
C PHE A 508 -0.29 15.42 -3.14
N GLY A 509 -1.23 16.30 -2.78
CA GLY A 509 -2.66 16.06 -2.92
C GLY A 509 -3.30 16.87 -4.04
N LYS A 510 -4.64 16.81 -4.08
CA LYS A 510 -5.43 17.73 -4.91
C LYS A 510 -5.26 19.15 -4.39
N PRO A 511 -5.15 20.16 -5.27
CA PRO A 511 -5.14 21.55 -4.82
C PRO A 511 -6.35 21.94 -3.95
N SER A 512 -7.54 21.35 -4.21
CA SER A 512 -8.72 21.57 -3.35
C SER A 512 -8.62 20.94 -1.95
N ASP A 513 -7.87 19.85 -1.79
CA ASP A 513 -7.61 19.24 -0.48
C ASP A 513 -6.62 20.09 0.36
N ALA A 514 -5.90 21.03 -0.27
CA ALA A 514 -4.96 21.93 0.38
C ALA A 514 -5.56 23.30 0.75
N PHE A 515 -6.50 23.79 -0.06
CA PHE A 515 -7.00 25.17 0.00
C PHE A 515 -8.51 25.30 -0.21
N GLY A 516 -9.25 24.19 -0.27
CA GLY A 516 -10.70 24.16 -0.42
C GLY A 516 -11.20 24.52 -1.82
N GLU A 517 -12.48 24.92 -1.88
CA GLU A 517 -13.27 24.98 -3.12
C GLU A 517 -12.67 25.89 -4.20
N ILE A 518 -12.05 27.02 -3.83
CA ILE A 518 -11.50 27.97 -4.80
C ILE A 518 -10.38 27.35 -5.67
N TYR A 519 -9.74 26.27 -5.19
CA TYR A 519 -8.70 25.54 -5.88
C TYR A 519 -9.19 24.31 -6.65
N ARG A 520 -10.47 23.92 -6.55
CA ARG A 520 -11.04 22.76 -7.29
C ARG A 520 -10.84 22.84 -8.80
N ARG A 521 -10.74 24.06 -9.34
CA ARG A 521 -10.44 24.31 -10.77
C ARG A 521 -9.05 23.81 -11.23
N PHE A 522 -8.19 23.39 -10.30
CA PHE A 522 -6.87 22.82 -10.57
C PHE A 522 -6.80 21.32 -10.24
N ASP A 523 -7.91 20.67 -9.87
CA ASP A 523 -7.99 19.21 -9.73
C ASP A 523 -8.06 18.53 -11.11
N ASN A 524 -7.23 18.99 -12.04
CA ASN A 524 -7.14 18.56 -13.43
C ASN A 524 -5.69 18.64 -13.91
N HIS A 525 -5.47 18.75 -15.22
CA HIS A 525 -4.13 18.70 -15.84
C HIS A 525 -3.27 19.93 -15.55
N ARG A 526 -3.86 21.04 -15.09
CA ARG A 526 -3.12 22.27 -14.76
C ARG A 526 -2.29 22.09 -13.50
N ARG A 527 -1.05 22.61 -13.53
CA ARG A 527 -0.14 22.61 -12.38
C ARG A 527 -0.29 23.89 -11.55
N VAL A 528 -0.06 23.73 -10.26
CA VAL A 528 0.03 24.83 -9.29
C VAL A 528 1.35 24.73 -8.55
N ALA A 529 1.80 25.86 -7.99
CA ALA A 529 2.93 25.83 -7.07
C ALA A 529 2.64 24.89 -5.89
N ARG A 530 3.60 24.02 -5.58
CA ARG A 530 3.51 23.04 -4.50
C ARG A 530 4.43 23.43 -3.35
N LEU A 531 4.17 22.85 -2.19
CA LEU A 531 5.18 22.76 -1.13
C LEU A 531 6.10 21.57 -1.37
N PRO A 532 7.29 21.55 -0.75
CA PRO A 532 8.08 20.33 -0.63
C PRO A 532 7.34 19.22 0.10
N GLY A 533 7.53 18.00 -0.37
CA GLY A 533 7.03 16.77 0.23
C GLY A 533 8.08 16.07 1.10
N PRO A 534 7.67 15.09 1.91
CA PRO A 534 8.59 14.28 2.70
C PRO A 534 9.70 13.62 1.86
N PRO A 535 10.94 13.51 2.37
CA PRO A 535 11.38 13.87 3.72
C PRO A 535 11.77 15.37 3.89
N TYR A 536 11.49 16.22 2.90
CA TYR A 536 11.84 17.66 2.91
C TYR A 536 10.67 18.58 3.29
N HIS A 537 9.55 18.03 3.79
CA HIS A 537 8.40 18.80 4.24
C HIS A 537 8.60 19.24 5.69
N PHE A 538 8.70 20.55 5.94
CA PHE A 538 9.02 21.11 7.26
C PHE A 538 7.91 22.04 7.76
N MET A 539 6.67 21.60 7.63
CA MET A 539 5.49 22.28 8.15
C MET A 539 4.55 21.23 8.74
N ASN A 540 4.01 21.48 9.94
CA ASN A 540 3.02 20.59 10.55
C ASN A 540 1.65 21.24 10.63
N ARG A 541 1.58 22.55 10.88
CA ARG A 541 0.30 23.26 11.03
C ARG A 541 0.44 24.76 10.86
N ILE A 542 -0.63 25.40 10.38
CA ILE A 542 -0.78 26.85 10.43
C ILE A 542 -1.53 27.21 11.71
N THR A 543 -0.90 27.97 12.60
CA THR A 543 -1.51 28.40 13.87
C THR A 543 -2.27 29.71 13.73
N HIS A 544 -1.88 30.55 12.77
CA HIS A 544 -2.50 31.84 12.51
C HIS A 544 -2.39 32.23 11.03
N VAL A 545 -3.43 32.86 10.51
CA VAL A 545 -3.40 33.51 9.19
C VAL A 545 -4.25 34.79 9.23
N GLN A 546 -3.71 35.85 8.63
CA GLN A 546 -4.38 37.13 8.47
C GLN A 546 -4.28 37.58 7.01
N GLY A 547 -5.41 38.02 6.48
CA GLY A 547 -5.57 38.34 5.06
C GLY A 547 -6.67 37.48 4.44
N LYS A 548 -7.28 37.97 3.36
CA LYS A 548 -8.36 37.26 2.68
C LYS A 548 -7.77 36.25 1.69
N MET A 549 -8.19 35.00 1.81
CA MET A 549 -7.79 33.94 0.91
C MET A 549 -8.14 34.27 -0.55
N GLY A 550 -7.19 34.06 -1.46
CA GLY A 550 -7.30 34.34 -2.90
C GLY A 550 -7.19 35.83 -3.27
N GLU A 551 -6.99 36.73 -2.31
CA GLU A 551 -6.75 38.15 -2.55
C GLU A 551 -5.25 38.47 -2.53
N LEU A 552 -4.67 38.67 -3.73
CA LEU A 552 -3.27 39.06 -3.92
C LEU A 552 -3.02 40.47 -3.39
N LYS A 553 -2.69 40.60 -2.10
CA LYS A 553 -2.55 41.89 -1.42
C LYS A 553 -1.38 41.92 -0.44
N VAL A 554 -0.64 43.02 -0.47
CA VAL A 554 0.42 43.33 0.50
C VAL A 554 -0.15 43.39 1.92
N GLY A 555 0.61 42.86 2.88
CA GLY A 555 0.28 42.88 4.30
C GLY A 555 -0.39 41.61 4.83
N ALA A 556 -0.66 40.61 3.97
CA ALA A 556 -1.04 39.28 4.43
C ALA A 556 0.10 38.67 5.27
N GLU A 557 -0.28 37.97 6.34
CA GLU A 557 0.67 37.37 7.28
C GLU A 557 0.17 36.03 7.81
N MET A 558 1.09 35.15 8.19
CA MET A 558 0.78 33.83 8.73
C MET A 558 1.83 33.37 9.73
N GLU A 559 1.44 32.41 10.56
CA GLU A 559 2.33 31.69 11.48
C GLU A 559 2.17 30.19 11.27
N CYS A 560 3.30 29.50 11.12
CA CYS A 560 3.40 28.05 10.95
C CYS A 560 4.28 27.46 12.06
N GLU A 561 3.96 26.24 12.48
CA GLU A 561 4.84 25.43 13.34
C GLU A 561 5.36 24.19 12.60
N TYR A 562 6.62 23.85 12.89
CA TYR A 562 7.26 22.60 12.52
C TYR A 562 7.74 21.87 13.78
N ASP A 563 7.18 20.68 14.02
CA ASP A 563 7.63 19.79 15.08
C ASP A 563 8.87 19.05 14.59
N MET A 564 10.01 19.31 15.22
CA MET A 564 11.28 18.67 14.86
C MET A 564 11.44 17.33 15.57
N PRO A 565 11.41 16.19 14.85
CA PRO A 565 11.72 14.90 15.48
C PRO A 565 13.18 14.87 15.92
N ILE A 566 13.45 14.42 17.15
CA ILE A 566 14.83 14.30 17.66
C ILE A 566 15.68 13.30 16.84
N ASP A 567 15.04 12.35 16.19
CA ASP A 567 15.64 11.34 15.30
C ASP A 567 15.46 11.65 13.81
N ALA A 568 15.15 12.90 13.45
CA ALA A 568 15.07 13.30 12.05
C ALA A 568 16.37 13.00 11.30
N TRP A 569 16.24 12.57 10.04
CA TRP A 569 17.35 12.11 9.18
C TRP A 569 18.50 13.13 9.13
N TYR A 570 18.18 14.42 9.08
CA TYR A 570 19.17 15.49 8.96
C TYR A 570 20.01 15.71 10.23
N PHE A 571 19.57 15.23 11.40
CA PHE A 571 20.42 15.20 12.60
C PHE A 571 21.37 14.00 12.60
N GLN A 572 21.02 12.92 11.89
CA GLN A 572 21.85 11.72 11.78
C GLN A 572 22.95 11.92 10.72
N ASP A 573 22.57 12.52 9.59
CA ASP A 573 23.46 12.80 8.46
C ASP A 573 24.40 13.99 8.71
N ASN A 574 24.10 14.84 9.71
CA ASN A 574 24.96 15.93 10.13
C ASN A 574 25.82 15.50 11.33
N PRO A 575 27.17 15.52 11.24
CA PRO A 575 28.04 15.23 12.39
C PRO A 575 27.98 16.31 13.48
N GLY A 576 27.41 17.48 13.17
CA GLY A 576 27.16 18.56 14.12
C GLY A 576 26.10 18.20 15.17
N HIS A 577 25.90 19.11 16.12
CA HIS A 577 24.99 18.93 17.26
C HIS A 577 23.68 19.72 17.13
N THR A 578 23.37 20.15 15.90
CA THR A 578 22.37 21.17 15.58
C THR A 578 21.80 20.92 14.18
N MET A 579 20.64 21.50 13.90
CA MET A 579 19.98 21.41 12.60
C MET A 579 20.90 22.02 11.54
N PRO A 580 21.19 21.31 10.44
CA PRO A 580 21.98 21.85 9.35
C PRO A 580 21.26 23.05 8.72
N PHE A 581 22.02 24.06 8.31
CA PHE A 581 21.46 25.35 7.91
C PHE A 581 20.51 25.25 6.72
N CYS A 582 20.74 24.33 5.77
CA CYS A 582 19.83 24.15 4.63
C CYS A 582 18.44 23.67 5.03
N VAL A 583 18.34 22.77 6.01
CA VAL A 583 17.05 22.30 6.55
C VAL A 583 16.35 23.44 7.29
N PHE A 584 17.11 24.19 8.10
CA PHE A 584 16.57 25.35 8.80
C PHE A 584 16.06 26.42 7.82
N LEU A 585 16.87 26.76 6.81
CA LEU A 585 16.53 27.74 5.79
C LEU A 585 15.30 27.29 5.02
N GLU A 586 15.21 26.01 4.66
CA GLU A 586 14.03 25.46 4.00
C GLU A 586 12.77 25.57 4.88
N ALA A 587 12.85 25.19 6.16
CA ALA A 587 11.75 25.31 7.12
C ALA A 587 11.31 26.78 7.33
N ALA A 588 12.21 27.74 7.17
CA ALA A 588 11.90 29.17 7.19
C ALA A 588 11.27 29.67 5.87
N LEU A 589 11.57 29.03 4.73
CA LEU A 589 11.15 29.46 3.40
C LEU A 589 9.82 28.85 2.93
N GLN A 590 9.51 27.60 3.27
CA GLN A 590 8.25 26.94 2.87
C GLN A 590 6.99 27.74 3.25
N PRO A 591 6.90 28.35 4.44
CA PRO A 591 5.77 29.21 4.80
C PRO A 591 5.55 30.39 3.83
N CYS A 592 6.58 30.88 3.14
CA CYS A 592 6.44 31.91 2.11
C CYS A 592 5.69 31.39 0.88
N GLY A 593 6.02 30.17 0.41
CA GLY A 593 5.33 29.53 -0.71
C GLY A 593 3.88 29.20 -0.38
N TRP A 594 3.63 28.73 0.84
CA TRP A 594 2.26 28.54 1.32
C TRP A 594 1.47 29.84 1.34
N LEU A 595 2.05 30.94 1.87
CA LEU A 595 1.37 32.24 1.93
C LEU A 595 1.10 32.81 0.53
N GLY A 596 2.03 32.68 -0.42
CA GLY A 596 1.80 33.05 -1.82
C GLY A 596 0.61 32.31 -2.43
N SER A 597 0.55 30.98 -2.23
CA SER A 597 -0.62 30.20 -2.64
C SER A 597 -1.90 30.63 -1.92
N TYR A 598 -1.87 30.85 -0.60
CA TYR A 598 -3.04 31.35 0.15
C TYR A 598 -3.56 32.70 -0.38
N MET A 599 -2.66 33.64 -0.74
CA MET A 599 -3.01 34.92 -1.37
C MET A 599 -3.52 34.76 -2.81
N GLY A 600 -3.32 33.59 -3.43
CA GLY A 600 -3.87 33.25 -4.73
C GLY A 600 -2.94 33.52 -5.91
N SER A 601 -1.62 33.49 -5.76
CA SER A 601 -0.67 33.81 -6.86
C SER A 601 -0.88 32.96 -8.12
N THR A 602 -1.44 31.75 -7.98
CA THR A 602 -1.82 30.88 -9.11
C THR A 602 -3.26 31.09 -9.61
N LEU A 603 -4.15 31.68 -8.81
CA LEU A 603 -5.57 31.90 -9.16
C LEU A 603 -5.78 32.98 -10.24
N HIS A 604 -4.82 33.90 -10.37
CA HIS A 604 -4.92 35.08 -11.22
C HIS A 604 -4.20 34.92 -12.56
N THR A 605 -4.02 33.69 -13.05
CA THR A 605 -3.41 33.37 -14.35
C THR A 605 -4.04 32.12 -14.99
N ASN A 606 -4.06 32.09 -16.32
CA ASN A 606 -4.51 30.94 -17.11
C ASN A 606 -3.37 29.98 -17.49
N GLU A 607 -2.12 30.35 -17.20
CA GLU A 607 -0.93 29.53 -17.42
C GLU A 607 -0.52 28.82 -16.12
N ASP A 608 0.21 27.73 -16.26
CA ASP A 608 0.85 27.06 -15.11
C ASP A 608 2.06 27.87 -14.65
N VAL A 609 2.18 28.07 -13.34
CA VAL A 609 3.25 28.88 -12.74
C VAL A 609 4.04 28.10 -11.71
N PHE A 610 5.34 28.39 -11.65
CA PHE A 610 6.33 27.68 -10.87
C PHE A 610 6.97 28.63 -9.86
N PHE A 611 7.14 28.17 -8.62
CA PHE A 611 7.57 28.99 -7.49
C PHE A 611 9.09 28.90 -7.29
N ARG A 612 9.79 30.04 -7.27
CA ARG A 612 11.26 30.09 -7.12
C ARG A 612 11.69 31.17 -6.15
N ASN A 613 12.65 30.83 -5.29
CA ASN A 613 13.36 31.81 -4.48
C ASN A 613 14.34 32.60 -5.37
N LEU A 614 14.44 33.90 -5.14
CA LEU A 614 15.25 34.81 -5.96
C LEU A 614 16.34 35.46 -5.14
N ASP A 615 16.03 36.07 -4.02
CA ASP A 615 16.99 36.82 -3.22
C ASP A 615 16.68 36.63 -1.74
N GLY A 616 17.69 36.76 -0.91
CA GLY A 616 17.45 36.92 0.52
C GLY A 616 18.65 37.41 1.29
N VAL A 617 18.35 37.96 2.45
CA VAL A 617 19.31 38.30 3.49
C VAL A 617 18.76 37.77 4.81
N GLY A 618 19.57 37.03 5.56
CA GLY A 618 19.12 36.45 6.82
C GLY A 618 20.23 36.28 7.84
N THR A 619 19.87 36.37 9.11
CA THR A 619 20.81 36.28 10.24
C THR A 619 20.32 35.27 11.27
N LEU A 620 21.10 34.20 11.45
CA LEU A 620 20.88 33.19 12.48
C LEU A 620 21.60 33.59 13.76
N THR A 621 20.88 33.62 14.87
CA THR A 621 21.39 34.10 16.16
C THR A 621 21.63 32.98 17.16
N ASN A 622 21.01 31.81 16.97
CA ASN A 622 21.11 30.64 17.84
C ASN A 622 21.16 29.32 17.06
N GLU A 623 21.78 28.31 17.68
CA GLU A 623 21.76 26.92 17.22
C GLU A 623 20.43 26.23 17.57
N ILE A 624 20.12 25.15 16.86
CA ILE A 624 18.85 24.42 16.97
C ILE A 624 19.18 22.93 17.19
N PRO A 625 19.52 22.52 18.43
CA PRO A 625 19.86 21.14 18.74
C PRO A 625 18.68 20.17 18.57
N PRO A 626 18.95 18.87 18.40
CA PRO A 626 17.92 17.83 18.44
C PRO A 626 17.06 17.96 19.70
N GLY A 627 15.75 17.83 19.53
CA GLY A 627 14.81 17.93 20.65
C GLY A 627 14.41 19.35 21.06
N SER A 628 14.77 20.36 20.26
CA SER A 628 14.27 21.73 20.44
C SER A 628 12.73 21.79 20.40
N LEU A 629 12.16 22.83 21.03
CA LEU A 629 10.74 23.17 20.89
C LEU A 629 10.37 23.32 19.40
N PRO A 630 9.10 23.14 19.02
CA PRO A 630 8.67 23.35 17.64
C PRO A 630 9.18 24.69 17.08
N LEU A 631 9.67 24.65 15.84
CA LEU A 631 10.11 25.85 15.15
C LEU A 631 8.88 26.62 14.71
N ARG A 632 8.70 27.82 15.24
CA ARG A 632 7.59 28.71 14.89
C ARG A 632 8.07 29.77 13.91
N THR A 633 7.49 29.80 12.72
CA THR A 633 7.87 30.72 11.64
C THR A 633 6.72 31.68 11.37
N ARG A 634 6.99 32.98 11.46
CA ARG A 634 6.07 34.06 11.07
C ARG A 634 6.52 34.63 9.74
N VAL A 635 5.58 34.77 8.80
CA VAL A 635 5.84 35.33 7.48
C VAL A 635 4.84 36.45 7.19
N LYS A 636 5.33 37.54 6.61
CA LYS A 636 4.51 38.67 6.16
C LYS A 636 4.90 39.08 4.75
N CYS A 637 3.92 39.19 3.85
CA CYS A 637 4.13 39.77 2.52
C CYS A 637 4.26 41.29 2.62
N THR A 638 5.42 41.83 2.25
CA THR A 638 5.73 43.28 2.36
C THR A 638 5.67 44.01 1.02
N ASN A 639 5.80 43.30 -0.08
CA ASN A 639 5.68 43.86 -1.42
C ASN A 639 5.16 42.80 -2.41
N LEU A 640 4.42 43.26 -3.41
CA LEU A 640 3.88 42.44 -4.49
C LEU A 640 3.98 43.23 -5.80
N SER A 641 4.56 42.64 -6.83
CA SER A 641 4.57 43.21 -8.18
C SER A 641 4.23 42.14 -9.21
N ARG A 642 3.60 42.54 -10.31
CA ARG A 642 3.21 41.64 -11.40
C ARG A 642 3.51 42.27 -12.74
N ALA A 643 4.15 41.51 -13.63
CA ALA A 643 4.44 41.92 -15.00
C ALA A 643 4.59 40.69 -15.89
N ALA A 644 4.01 40.72 -17.08
CA ALA A 644 4.16 39.67 -18.11
C ALA A 644 3.92 38.23 -17.59
N GLY A 645 2.85 38.01 -16.82
CA GLY A 645 2.52 36.69 -16.25
C GLY A 645 3.37 36.28 -15.03
N ILE A 646 4.42 37.03 -14.70
CA ILE A 646 5.27 36.82 -13.54
C ILE A 646 4.72 37.60 -12.35
N SER A 647 4.70 36.99 -11.16
CA SER A 647 4.43 37.67 -9.89
C SER A 647 5.66 37.58 -9.00
N ILE A 648 6.10 38.70 -8.42
CA ILE A 648 7.23 38.78 -7.51
C ILE A 648 6.73 39.25 -6.15
N GLU A 649 7.12 38.54 -5.11
CA GLU A 649 6.63 38.69 -3.75
C GLU A 649 7.80 38.82 -2.79
N ASN A 650 7.78 39.86 -1.96
CA ASN A 650 8.77 40.07 -0.91
C ASN A 650 8.15 39.69 0.43
N PHE A 651 8.95 39.02 1.26
CA PHE A 651 8.55 38.55 2.57
C PHE A 651 9.53 38.97 3.65
N ASP A 652 8.98 39.41 4.78
CA ASP A 652 9.70 39.43 6.06
C ASP A 652 9.39 38.13 6.80
N VAL A 653 10.44 37.47 7.31
CA VAL A 653 10.35 36.18 8.00
C VAL A 653 11.06 36.25 9.34
N GLN A 654 10.42 35.70 10.37
CA GLN A 654 10.98 35.58 11.71
C GLN A 654 10.75 34.17 12.25
N CYS A 655 11.79 33.55 12.80
CA CYS A 655 11.68 32.22 13.40
C CYS A 655 11.97 32.25 14.91
N PHE A 656 11.23 31.43 15.65
CA PHE A 656 11.25 31.39 17.11
C PHE A 656 11.35 29.95 17.64
N LEU A 657 12.03 29.80 18.77
CA LEU A 657 11.93 28.63 19.65
C LEU A 657 11.29 29.08 20.96
N GLY A 658 10.04 28.67 21.19
CA GLY A 658 9.20 29.27 22.22
C GLY A 658 9.01 30.77 21.94
N GLU A 659 9.44 31.62 22.88
CA GLU A 659 9.41 33.09 22.73
C GLU A 659 10.74 33.69 22.24
N GLN A 660 11.80 32.88 22.16
CA GLN A 660 13.10 33.38 21.73
C GLN A 660 13.14 33.49 20.20
N LYS A 661 13.31 34.71 19.67
CA LYS A 661 13.62 34.91 18.25
C LYS A 661 15.02 34.39 17.97
N ILE A 662 15.14 33.47 17.01
CA ILE A 662 16.41 32.85 16.63
C ILE A 662 16.88 33.23 15.23
N TYR A 663 15.97 33.72 14.37
CA TYR A 663 16.28 34.08 12.99
C TYR A 663 15.40 35.23 12.52
N GLU A 664 15.99 36.07 11.67
CA GLU A 664 15.28 37.08 10.90
C GLU A 664 15.79 37.09 9.46
N MET A 665 14.88 37.23 8.51
CA MET A 665 15.18 37.17 7.09
C MET A 665 14.24 38.07 6.29
N GLN A 666 14.79 38.69 5.25
CA GLN A 666 14.01 39.26 4.16
C GLN A 666 14.29 38.45 2.91
N THR A 667 13.26 38.05 2.18
CA THR A 667 13.42 37.21 1.01
C THR A 667 12.43 37.54 -0.10
N VAL A 668 12.81 37.22 -1.33
CA VAL A 668 12.02 37.48 -2.54
C VAL A 668 11.78 36.17 -3.26
N PHE A 669 10.52 35.93 -3.61
CA PHE A 669 10.12 34.81 -4.44
C PHE A 669 9.40 35.29 -5.70
N GLY A 670 9.30 34.41 -6.69
CA GLY A 670 8.45 34.65 -7.84
C GLY A 670 7.69 33.41 -8.31
N PHE A 671 6.53 33.67 -8.90
CA PHE A 671 5.72 32.72 -9.65
C PHE A 671 5.95 33.00 -11.14
N PHE A 672 6.53 32.02 -11.83
CA PHE A 672 7.00 32.17 -13.21
C PHE A 672 6.27 31.19 -14.14
N PRO A 673 5.81 31.63 -15.32
CA PRO A 673 5.48 30.70 -16.40
C PRO A 673 6.70 29.88 -16.81
N LEU A 674 6.48 28.65 -17.28
CA LEU A 674 7.57 27.72 -17.67
C LEU A 674 8.54 28.34 -18.69
N GLU A 675 8.02 29.05 -19.69
CA GLU A 675 8.82 29.69 -20.72
C GLU A 675 9.76 30.77 -20.17
N SER A 676 9.39 31.45 -19.08
CA SER A 676 10.27 32.41 -18.41
C SER A 676 11.44 31.72 -17.70
N LEU A 677 11.23 30.49 -17.20
CA LEU A 677 12.28 29.71 -16.54
C LEU A 677 13.27 29.11 -17.54
N LYS A 678 12.79 28.61 -18.69
CA LYS A 678 13.65 28.04 -19.76
C LYS A 678 14.66 29.05 -20.30
N ASN A 679 14.29 30.33 -20.36
CA ASN A 679 15.09 31.40 -20.98
C ASN A 679 15.95 32.20 -19.99
N GLN A 680 16.18 31.70 -18.77
CA GLN A 680 17.01 32.41 -17.80
C GLN A 680 18.46 32.52 -18.30
N ILE A 681 19.08 33.69 -18.15
CA ILE A 681 20.48 33.93 -18.57
C ILE A 681 21.50 33.70 -17.44
N GLY A 682 21.06 33.57 -16.20
CA GLY A 682 21.95 33.43 -15.04
C GLY A 682 22.22 34.77 -14.35
N LEU A 683 23.13 34.75 -13.38
CA LEU A 683 23.71 35.94 -12.78
C LEU A 683 24.81 36.51 -13.68
N PRO A 684 25.03 37.84 -13.70
CA PRO A 684 26.17 38.43 -14.38
C PRO A 684 27.49 37.81 -13.91
N VAL A 685 28.38 37.57 -14.85
CA VAL A 685 29.68 36.92 -14.62
C VAL A 685 30.79 37.94 -14.87
N PRO A 686 31.61 38.30 -13.86
CA PRO A 686 32.84 39.06 -14.08
C PRO A 686 33.85 38.25 -14.90
N GLU A 687 34.58 38.89 -15.83
CA GLU A 687 35.61 38.22 -16.67
C GLU A 687 36.67 37.47 -15.83
N SER A 688 37.02 38.00 -14.65
CA SER A 688 37.98 37.37 -13.73
C SER A 688 37.48 36.08 -13.05
N GLU A 689 36.19 35.78 -13.13
CA GLU A 689 35.56 34.65 -12.43
C GLU A 689 35.26 33.45 -13.34
N THR A 690 35.37 33.58 -14.68
CA THR A 690 35.23 32.42 -15.58
C THR A 690 36.45 31.51 -15.58
N ASP A 691 37.64 32.10 -15.41
CA ASP A 691 38.91 31.37 -15.52
C ASP A 691 39.05 30.30 -14.44
N ILE A 692 38.47 30.53 -13.26
CA ILE A 692 38.52 29.58 -12.15
C ILE A 692 37.89 28.23 -12.51
N LEU A 693 36.90 28.18 -13.42
CA LEU A 693 36.25 26.91 -13.78
C LEU A 693 37.21 25.97 -14.52
N ASN A 694 38.19 26.53 -15.24
CA ASN A 694 39.15 25.77 -16.05
C ASN A 694 40.58 25.81 -15.51
N LYS A 695 40.84 26.59 -14.46
CA LYS A 695 42.17 26.73 -13.85
C LYS A 695 42.69 25.38 -13.34
N SER A 696 43.95 25.04 -13.63
CA SER A 696 44.56 23.81 -13.12
C SER A 696 44.85 23.90 -11.63
N SER A 697 44.78 22.76 -10.94
CA SER A 697 45.17 22.61 -9.54
C SER A 697 45.76 21.22 -9.33
N GLU A 698 46.77 21.13 -8.47
CA GLU A 698 47.36 19.85 -8.05
C GLU A 698 46.48 19.14 -6.99
N LEU A 699 45.52 19.85 -6.38
CA LEU A 699 44.63 19.28 -5.39
C LEU A 699 43.40 18.65 -6.05
N TYR A 700 43.24 17.35 -5.82
CA TYR A 700 42.01 16.63 -6.09
C TYR A 700 41.62 15.79 -4.87
N VAL A 701 40.38 15.93 -4.42
CA VAL A 701 39.84 15.12 -3.32
C VAL A 701 38.47 14.58 -3.73
N ASP A 702 38.35 13.27 -3.83
CA ASP A 702 37.07 12.59 -3.98
C ASP A 702 36.40 12.42 -2.61
N LEU A 703 35.30 13.14 -2.37
CA LEU A 703 34.57 13.12 -1.11
C LEU A 703 33.59 11.95 -1.05
N LEU A 704 33.23 11.33 -2.18
CA LEU A 704 32.40 10.12 -2.20
C LEU A 704 33.14 8.93 -1.56
N GLN A 705 34.48 8.94 -1.56
CA GLN A 705 35.31 7.96 -0.85
C GLN A 705 35.41 8.21 0.66
N GLN A 706 34.76 9.27 1.16
CA GLN A 706 34.76 9.69 2.57
C GLN A 706 36.15 9.65 3.26
N PRO A 707 37.16 10.40 2.75
CA PRO A 707 38.50 10.34 3.32
C PRO A 707 38.51 10.70 4.81
N THR A 708 39.18 9.89 5.64
CA THR A 708 39.18 10.02 7.12
C THR A 708 39.45 11.45 7.60
N ARG A 709 40.32 12.19 6.91
CA ARG A 709 40.67 13.59 7.25
C ARG A 709 39.46 14.52 7.34
N TYR A 710 38.42 14.29 6.55
CA TYR A 710 37.26 15.18 6.44
C TYR A 710 35.99 14.59 7.08
N PHE A 711 35.98 13.28 7.37
CA PHE A 711 34.79 12.56 7.86
C PHE A 711 34.96 11.95 9.27
N ALA A 712 36.16 12.02 9.86
CA ALA A 712 36.39 11.55 11.22
C ALA A 712 35.92 12.56 12.27
N LYS A 713 35.25 12.07 13.32
CA LYS A 713 34.90 12.86 14.51
C LYS A 713 36.16 13.31 15.27
N PRO A 714 36.11 14.43 16.02
CA PRO A 714 34.93 15.18 16.46
C PRO A 714 34.36 16.22 15.46
N LEU A 715 35.10 16.60 14.42
CA LEU A 715 34.68 17.60 13.43
C LEU A 715 34.75 17.02 12.02
N ALA A 716 33.61 16.93 11.34
CA ALA A 716 33.48 16.23 10.06
C ALA A 716 32.51 16.94 9.10
N LEU A 717 32.60 16.61 7.80
CA LEU A 717 31.61 16.94 6.78
C LEU A 717 30.32 16.10 6.94
N PRO A 718 29.16 16.61 6.50
CA PRO A 718 27.92 15.84 6.41
C PRO A 718 28.04 14.60 5.52
N THR A 719 27.21 13.60 5.81
CA THR A 719 27.11 12.34 5.06
C THR A 719 25.70 12.12 4.52
N GLY A 720 25.46 11.00 3.84
CA GLY A 720 24.11 10.58 3.46
C GLY A 720 23.43 11.58 2.52
N GLN A 721 22.18 11.93 2.82
CA GLN A 721 21.37 12.84 2.01
C GLN A 721 21.87 14.30 2.05
N LEU A 722 22.68 14.65 3.06
CA LEU A 722 23.23 16.01 3.21
C LEU A 722 24.52 16.23 2.43
N LEU A 723 25.21 15.20 1.92
CA LEU A 723 26.45 15.42 1.17
C LEU A 723 26.14 16.05 -0.20
N MET A 724 26.43 17.34 -0.37
CA MET A 724 26.04 18.14 -1.54
C MET A 724 27.21 18.47 -2.49
N ILE A 725 28.40 17.93 -2.24
CA ILE A 725 29.56 18.02 -3.13
C ILE A 725 30.23 16.65 -3.26
N ASP A 726 30.58 16.25 -4.48
CA ASP A 726 31.21 14.96 -4.76
C ASP A 726 32.73 15.05 -4.59
N ARG A 727 33.32 16.19 -4.98
CA ARG A 727 34.77 16.33 -5.09
C ARG A 727 35.23 17.79 -5.00
N ILE A 728 36.44 17.98 -4.47
CA ILE A 728 37.20 19.21 -4.57
C ILE A 728 38.17 19.07 -5.73
N THR A 729 38.05 19.92 -6.75
CA THR A 729 38.87 19.89 -7.97
C THR A 729 39.86 21.04 -8.07
N GLY A 730 39.91 21.92 -7.05
CA GLY A 730 41.00 22.87 -6.92
C GLY A 730 41.02 23.64 -5.61
N PHE A 731 42.24 23.92 -5.16
CA PHE A 731 42.53 24.88 -4.09
C PHE A 731 43.78 25.68 -4.47
N TRP A 732 43.67 27.00 -4.45
CA TRP A 732 44.78 27.92 -4.67
C TRP A 732 44.97 28.74 -3.39
N GLN A 733 45.98 28.37 -2.60
CA GLN A 733 46.17 28.91 -1.25
C GLN A 733 46.37 30.44 -1.20
N GLN A 734 47.03 31.02 -2.21
CA GLN A 734 47.21 32.48 -2.37
C GLN A 734 46.24 33.08 -3.40
N GLY A 735 45.19 32.34 -3.79
CA GLY A 735 44.18 32.78 -4.74
C GLY A 735 43.10 33.65 -4.09
N GLY A 736 42.17 34.13 -4.93
CA GLY A 736 41.02 34.93 -4.51
C GLY A 736 41.35 36.41 -4.32
N LYS A 737 40.31 37.25 -4.21
CA LYS A 737 40.41 38.72 -4.17
C LYS A 737 41.28 39.26 -3.02
N ARG A 738 41.43 38.50 -1.93
CA ARG A 738 42.23 38.85 -0.74
C ARG A 738 43.52 38.05 -0.60
N GLY A 739 43.79 37.10 -1.50
CA GLY A 739 44.94 36.21 -1.41
C GLY A 739 44.91 35.23 -0.22
N LEU A 740 43.73 34.99 0.37
CA LEU A 740 43.53 34.11 1.53
C LEU A 740 43.14 32.67 1.15
N GLY A 741 42.83 32.44 -0.12
CA GLY A 741 42.41 31.14 -0.62
C GLY A 741 41.28 31.26 -1.63
N GLN A 742 41.32 30.40 -2.64
CA GLN A 742 40.25 30.22 -3.62
C GLN A 742 40.05 28.72 -3.87
N LEU A 743 38.81 28.26 -3.91
CA LEU A 743 38.43 26.85 -4.04
C LEU A 743 37.49 26.60 -5.21
N ARG A 744 37.56 25.39 -5.76
CA ARG A 744 36.60 24.84 -6.72
C ARG A 744 36.18 23.43 -6.29
N ALA A 745 34.86 23.22 -6.21
CA ALA A 745 34.25 21.92 -5.96
C ALA A 745 33.23 21.58 -7.05
N GLU A 746 32.88 20.30 -7.15
CA GLU A 746 31.98 19.78 -8.17
C GLU A 746 31.00 18.75 -7.60
N LYS A 747 29.83 18.68 -8.23
CA LYS A 747 28.83 17.64 -8.05
C LYS A 747 28.27 17.19 -9.39
N THR A 748 28.29 15.89 -9.66
CA THR A 748 27.53 15.29 -10.77
C THR A 748 26.05 15.30 -10.40
N VAL A 749 25.20 15.75 -11.33
CA VAL A 749 23.74 15.74 -11.14
C VAL A 749 23.19 14.41 -11.64
N HIS A 750 22.38 13.75 -10.81
CA HIS A 750 21.70 12.51 -11.18
C HIS A 750 20.16 12.68 -11.06
N PRO A 751 19.37 12.27 -12.07
CA PRO A 751 17.91 12.43 -12.04
C PRO A 751 17.19 11.66 -10.93
N ASP A 752 17.83 10.65 -10.34
CA ASP A 752 17.31 9.82 -9.25
C ASP A 752 17.63 10.40 -7.85
N GLU A 753 18.25 11.58 -7.78
CA GLU A 753 18.53 12.23 -6.50
C GLU A 753 17.24 12.52 -5.71
N TRP A 754 17.28 12.18 -4.42
CA TRP A 754 16.12 12.18 -3.52
C TRP A 754 15.35 13.51 -3.52
N PHE A 755 16.06 14.63 -3.65
CA PHE A 755 15.48 15.96 -3.58
C PHE A 755 14.66 16.32 -4.82
N PHE A 756 14.87 15.69 -5.99
CA PHE A 756 14.02 15.95 -7.15
C PHE A 756 12.60 15.42 -6.95
N LYS A 757 12.44 14.30 -6.23
CA LYS A 757 11.14 13.77 -5.79
C LYS A 757 10.56 14.59 -4.64
N ALA A 758 11.40 14.97 -3.68
CA ALA A 758 10.94 15.59 -2.45
C ALA A 758 10.65 17.10 -2.57
N HIS A 759 11.29 17.84 -3.48
CA HIS A 759 11.23 19.31 -3.45
C HIS A 759 9.95 19.90 -4.04
N PHE A 760 9.53 19.56 -5.25
CA PHE A 760 8.21 19.95 -5.76
C PHE A 760 7.66 18.85 -6.67
N PHE A 761 6.56 18.22 -6.24
CA PHE A 761 5.80 17.29 -7.07
C PHE A 761 5.38 17.96 -8.38
N GLN A 762 5.64 17.30 -9.52
CA GLN A 762 5.43 17.79 -10.89
C GLN A 762 6.33 18.96 -11.36
N ASP A 763 7.34 19.34 -10.56
CA ASP A 763 8.32 20.38 -10.87
C ASP A 763 9.71 20.01 -10.29
N PRO A 764 10.36 18.96 -10.82
CA PRO A 764 11.61 18.47 -10.25
C PRO A 764 12.73 19.50 -10.45
N VAL A 765 13.18 20.09 -9.35
CA VAL A 765 14.27 21.08 -9.30
C VAL A 765 15.00 20.94 -7.97
N GLN A 766 16.32 21.16 -7.94
CA GLN A 766 17.06 21.18 -6.67
C GLN A 766 16.62 22.38 -5.81
N PRO A 767 16.37 22.19 -4.50
CA PRO A 767 16.21 23.30 -3.56
C PRO A 767 17.39 24.28 -3.56
N GLY A 768 17.09 25.57 -3.49
CA GLY A 768 18.12 26.62 -3.36
C GLY A 768 18.92 26.47 -2.07
N SER A 769 18.26 26.08 -0.99
CA SER A 769 18.84 25.76 0.32
C SER A 769 19.93 24.68 0.25
N LEU A 770 19.79 23.66 -0.60
CA LEU A 770 20.83 22.65 -0.83
C LEU A 770 22.02 23.18 -1.66
N GLY A 771 21.80 24.20 -2.50
CA GLY A 771 22.90 24.91 -3.16
C GLY A 771 23.73 25.74 -2.17
N ILE A 772 23.08 26.34 -1.18
CA ILE A 772 23.73 27.01 -0.05
C ILE A 772 24.50 26.00 0.82
N GLU A 773 23.95 24.81 1.03
CA GLU A 773 24.66 23.72 1.74
C GLU A 773 25.93 23.28 1.01
N ALA A 774 25.88 23.15 -0.33
CA ALA A 774 27.07 22.83 -1.12
C ALA A 774 28.19 23.87 -0.89
N MET A 775 27.84 25.15 -0.80
CA MET A 775 28.79 26.21 -0.44
C MET A 775 29.30 26.07 1.00
N ASN A 776 28.41 25.77 1.96
CA ASN A 776 28.79 25.52 3.35
C ASN A 776 29.86 24.43 3.47
N GLN A 777 29.70 23.33 2.73
CA GLN A 777 30.62 22.20 2.75
C GLN A 777 31.98 22.52 2.13
N VAL A 778 32.04 23.39 1.12
CA VAL A 778 33.33 23.90 0.60
C VAL A 778 34.06 24.72 1.66
N LEU A 779 33.35 25.52 2.45
CA LEU A 779 33.96 26.27 3.54
C LEU A 779 34.38 25.36 4.71
N GLN A 780 33.56 24.37 5.08
CA GLN A 780 33.94 23.33 6.05
C GLN A 780 35.19 22.57 5.60
N PHE A 781 35.25 22.19 4.31
CA PHE A 781 36.44 21.57 3.72
C PHE A 781 37.66 22.47 3.85
N TYR A 782 37.55 23.76 3.51
CA TYR A 782 38.65 24.72 3.65
C TYR A 782 39.18 24.77 5.09
N MET A 783 38.29 24.88 6.08
CA MET A 783 38.69 24.97 7.49
C MET A 783 39.35 23.67 7.98
N LEU A 784 38.82 22.50 7.60
CA LEU A 784 39.41 21.19 7.91
C LEU A 784 40.76 20.98 7.20
N HIS A 785 40.85 21.37 5.94
CA HIS A 785 42.05 21.22 5.12
C HIS A 785 43.19 22.09 5.67
N ASN A 786 42.92 23.32 6.08
CA ASN A 786 43.92 24.18 6.71
C ASN A 786 44.13 23.89 8.21
N ASN A 787 43.44 22.88 8.76
CA ASN A 787 43.56 22.42 10.14
C ASN A 787 43.31 23.56 11.15
N LEU A 788 42.29 24.39 10.89
CA LEU A 788 41.94 25.55 11.72
C LEU A 788 41.46 25.15 13.12
N GLN A 789 41.00 23.90 13.28
CA GLN A 789 40.56 23.31 14.54
C GLN A 789 41.69 22.87 15.47
N LYS A 790 42.97 22.89 15.06
CA LYS A 790 44.10 22.24 15.75
C LYS A 790 44.26 22.56 17.24
N ASN A 791 43.79 23.73 17.68
CA ASN A 791 43.92 24.22 19.06
C ASN A 791 42.58 24.27 19.82
N ILE A 792 41.52 23.65 19.27
CA ILE A 792 40.18 23.64 19.86
C ILE A 792 39.92 22.22 20.39
N VAL A 793 39.53 22.12 21.67
CA VAL A 793 39.17 20.85 22.29
C VAL A 793 37.71 20.52 21.95
N ASP A 794 37.48 19.29 21.48
CA ASP A 794 36.17 18.79 21.01
C ASP A 794 35.47 19.80 20.06
N PRO A 795 36.09 20.15 18.92
CA PRO A 795 35.60 21.18 18.01
C PRO A 795 34.30 20.76 17.33
N LEU A 796 33.41 21.73 17.14
CA LEU A 796 32.15 21.59 16.38
C LEU A 796 31.98 22.75 15.41
N PHE A 797 31.32 22.51 14.28
CA PHE A 797 30.84 23.58 13.41
C PHE A 797 29.54 24.17 13.98
N GLU A 798 29.44 25.50 14.01
CA GLU A 798 28.13 26.17 14.00
C GLU A 798 27.39 25.81 12.69
N PRO A 799 26.05 25.83 12.63
CA PRO A 799 25.32 25.47 11.40
C PRO A 799 25.59 26.47 10.26
N LEU A 800 25.73 27.73 10.65
CA LEU A 800 26.26 28.88 9.94
C LEU A 800 26.84 29.81 11.03
N ALA A 801 27.82 30.64 10.73
CA ALA A 801 28.37 31.55 11.74
C ALA A 801 27.27 32.45 12.32
N LEU A 802 27.04 32.34 13.63
CA LEU A 802 25.95 33.05 14.28
C LEU A 802 26.20 34.55 14.32
N ASN A 803 25.14 35.32 14.08
CA ASN A 803 25.09 36.79 14.03
C ASN A 803 25.86 37.40 12.85
N ILE A 804 26.16 36.61 11.81
CA ILE A 804 26.71 37.10 10.55
C ILE A 804 25.59 37.01 9.49
N PRO A 805 25.22 38.14 8.85
CA PRO A 805 24.18 38.12 7.83
C PRO A 805 24.68 37.43 6.57
N LEU A 806 23.96 36.40 6.11
CA LEU A 806 24.17 35.78 4.81
C LEU A 806 23.30 36.49 3.77
N ILE A 807 23.88 36.83 2.62
CA ILE A 807 23.16 37.39 1.48
C ILE A 807 23.24 36.39 0.33
N TRP A 808 22.12 36.02 -0.28
CA TRP A 808 22.10 35.16 -1.46
C TRP A 808 21.23 35.71 -2.58
N LYS A 809 21.59 35.32 -3.80
CA LYS A 809 20.85 35.59 -5.04
C LYS A 809 20.79 34.34 -5.89
N CYS A 810 19.64 34.12 -6.52
CA CYS A 810 19.32 32.99 -7.37
C CYS A 810 18.70 33.48 -8.69
N ARG A 811 19.32 33.16 -9.82
CA ARG A 811 18.84 33.48 -11.18
C ARG A 811 19.00 32.29 -12.15
N GLY A 812 18.69 31.10 -11.66
CA GLY A 812 18.79 29.86 -12.43
C GLY A 812 18.35 28.66 -11.60
N GLN A 813 18.50 27.47 -12.15
CA GLN A 813 17.98 26.21 -11.60
C GLN A 813 18.94 25.06 -11.87
N VAL A 814 19.02 24.11 -10.94
CA VAL A 814 19.60 22.78 -11.19
C VAL A 814 18.42 21.87 -11.54
N LEU A 815 18.42 21.32 -12.75
CA LEU A 815 17.36 20.46 -13.27
C LEU A 815 17.86 19.02 -13.36
N PRO A 816 16.96 18.02 -13.46
CA PRO A 816 17.35 16.64 -13.70
C PRO A 816 18.18 16.45 -14.99
N SER A 817 18.00 17.33 -15.97
CA SER A 817 18.77 17.32 -17.23
C SER A 817 20.15 17.99 -17.12
N SER A 818 20.45 18.67 -16.02
CA SER A 818 21.76 19.25 -15.76
C SER A 818 22.81 18.15 -15.61
N ARG A 819 24.08 18.43 -15.92
CA ARG A 819 25.14 17.41 -15.85
C ARG A 819 26.08 17.66 -14.69
N LEU A 820 26.53 18.91 -14.53
CA LEU A 820 27.58 19.24 -13.59
C LEU A 820 27.28 20.55 -12.88
N VAL A 821 27.37 20.51 -11.56
CA VAL A 821 27.37 21.68 -10.68
C VAL A 821 28.82 21.99 -10.31
N HIS A 822 29.25 23.25 -10.46
CA HIS A 822 30.49 23.76 -9.86
C HIS A 822 30.18 24.73 -8.72
N ILE A 823 30.98 24.68 -7.67
CA ILE A 823 30.99 25.66 -6.60
C ILE A 823 32.35 26.32 -6.60
N THR A 824 32.36 27.64 -6.69
CA THR A 824 33.58 28.47 -6.62
C THR A 824 33.52 29.32 -5.37
N MET A 825 34.61 29.39 -4.61
CA MET A 825 34.64 30.10 -3.34
C MET A 825 35.93 30.90 -3.18
N ASP A 826 35.80 32.17 -2.82
CA ASP A 826 36.89 33.07 -2.47
C ASP A 826 36.84 33.36 -0.96
N ILE A 827 37.93 33.10 -0.25
CA ILE A 827 38.04 33.42 1.18
C ILE A 827 38.30 34.92 1.33
N ILE A 828 37.45 35.59 2.10
CA ILE A 828 37.47 37.04 2.29
C ILE A 828 38.12 37.40 3.63
N GLU A 829 37.88 36.60 4.66
CA GLU A 829 38.40 36.81 6.00
C GLU A 829 38.58 35.47 6.73
N GLU A 830 39.67 35.35 7.50
CA GLU A 830 39.88 34.29 8.47
C GLU A 830 40.29 34.96 9.79
N GLY A 831 39.74 34.50 10.91
CA GLY A 831 40.03 35.09 12.21
C GLY A 831 39.69 34.19 13.38
N ASN A 832 39.93 34.70 14.58
CA ASN A 832 39.59 34.05 15.83
C ASN A 832 38.97 35.10 16.77
N ASP A 833 37.78 34.81 17.28
CA ASP A 833 37.08 35.66 18.24
C ASP A 833 36.87 34.94 19.58
N ALA A 834 36.15 35.57 20.52
CA ALA A 834 35.89 34.98 21.83
C ALA A 834 35.01 33.71 21.78
N LYS A 835 34.34 33.43 20.64
CA LYS A 835 33.51 32.24 20.44
C LYS A 835 34.30 31.11 19.78
N GLY A 836 35.19 31.43 18.83
CA GLY A 836 36.04 30.46 18.17
C GLY A 836 36.68 30.97 16.88
N VAL A 837 37.24 30.03 16.10
CA VAL A 837 37.88 30.32 14.82
C VAL A 837 36.82 30.41 13.75
N TYR A 838 36.86 31.44 12.91
CA TYR A 838 35.88 31.67 11.85
C TYR A 838 36.55 31.94 10.50
N ALA A 839 35.81 31.66 9.44
CA ALA A 839 36.13 32.05 8.08
C ALA A 839 34.88 32.65 7.40
N ILE A 840 35.09 33.67 6.58
CA ILE A 840 34.06 34.32 5.77
C ILE A 840 34.47 34.22 4.31
N ALA A 841 33.54 33.84 3.45
CA ALA A 841 33.77 33.67 2.03
C ALA A 841 32.65 34.29 1.18
N ASP A 842 32.99 34.59 -0.07
CA ASP A 842 32.01 34.79 -1.13
C ASP A 842 32.03 33.54 -2.02
N ALA A 843 30.85 33.05 -2.42
CA ALA A 843 30.72 31.84 -3.20
C ALA A 843 29.73 32.01 -4.35
N ALA A 844 29.93 31.22 -5.41
CA ALA A 844 29.01 31.12 -6.53
C ALA A 844 28.80 29.66 -6.92
N LEU A 845 27.59 29.35 -7.37
CA LEU A 845 27.21 28.05 -7.89
C LEU A 845 26.88 28.16 -9.37
N TRP A 846 27.45 27.25 -10.14
CA TRP A 846 27.35 27.18 -11.59
C TRP A 846 26.74 25.85 -11.99
N VAL A 847 25.91 25.86 -13.04
CA VAL A 847 25.34 24.65 -13.64
C VAL A 847 25.71 24.66 -15.10
N ASP A 848 26.42 23.63 -15.55
CA ASP A 848 26.84 23.47 -16.94
C ASP A 848 27.50 24.77 -17.50
N GLY A 849 28.32 25.42 -16.69
CA GLY A 849 29.04 26.67 -17.02
C GLY A 849 28.27 27.98 -16.80
N LYS A 850 26.98 27.93 -16.43
CA LYS A 850 26.15 29.11 -16.16
C LYS A 850 26.08 29.44 -14.67
N ARG A 851 26.45 30.67 -14.27
CA ARG A 851 26.35 31.12 -12.87
C ARG A 851 24.89 31.30 -12.48
N ILE A 852 24.41 30.51 -11.52
CA ILE A 852 22.99 30.58 -11.10
C ILE A 852 22.81 31.14 -9.70
N TYR A 853 23.72 30.84 -8.76
CA TYR A 853 23.67 31.37 -7.39
C TYR A 853 24.91 32.21 -7.06
N GLU A 854 24.71 33.20 -6.20
CA GLU A 854 25.77 33.97 -5.54
C GLU A 854 25.41 34.05 -4.06
N ALA A 855 26.37 33.75 -3.19
CA ALA A 855 26.27 33.97 -1.76
C ALA A 855 27.43 34.85 -1.30
N ARG A 856 27.13 35.90 -0.53
CA ARG A 856 28.12 36.84 -0.01
C ARG A 856 28.09 36.88 1.50
N ASN A 857 29.24 37.19 2.09
CA ASN A 857 29.43 37.22 3.53
C ASN A 857 29.06 35.88 4.18
N PHE A 858 29.40 34.78 3.51
CA PHE A 858 29.11 33.43 3.94
C PHE A 858 30.08 33.05 5.05
N GLY A 859 29.61 33.08 6.29
CA GLY A 859 30.43 32.82 7.47
C GLY A 859 30.25 31.41 8.03
N LEU A 860 31.35 30.79 8.44
CA LEU A 860 31.35 29.55 9.23
C LEU A 860 32.30 29.70 10.43
N ARG A 861 31.94 29.11 11.57
CA ARG A 861 32.73 29.14 12.80
C ARG A 861 32.91 27.74 13.37
N ILE A 862 34.13 27.45 13.82
CA ILE A 862 34.46 26.29 14.66
C ILE A 862 34.52 26.76 16.10
N ILE A 863 33.70 26.14 16.94
CA ILE A 863 33.61 26.44 18.37
C ILE A 863 34.08 25.24 19.19
N PRO A 864 34.65 25.45 20.39
CA PRO A 864 34.79 24.36 21.35
C PRO A 864 33.39 23.94 21.78
N LYS A 865 33.15 22.63 21.88
CA LYS A 865 31.93 22.13 22.51
C LYS A 865 31.88 22.61 23.96
N LYS A 866 31.05 23.61 24.23
CA LYS A 866 30.88 24.14 25.58
C LYS A 866 30.20 23.10 26.47
N LEU A 867 30.95 22.54 27.43
CA LEU A 867 30.37 22.02 28.66
C LEU A 867 29.97 23.22 29.54
N LYS A 868 28.72 23.67 29.40
CA LYS A 868 27.92 24.64 30.21
C LYS A 868 27.48 25.90 29.45
N GLY A 869 26.17 26.15 29.43
CA GLY A 869 25.60 27.51 29.46
C GLY A 869 24.62 27.95 28.36
N SER A 870 24.42 27.20 27.29
CA SER A 870 23.19 27.35 26.46
C SER A 870 22.00 26.77 27.26
N PRO A 871 20.72 27.04 26.94
CA PRO A 871 19.64 26.23 27.47
C PRO A 871 19.84 24.81 26.94
N THR A 872 20.66 24.04 27.65
CA THR A 872 20.85 22.63 27.45
C THR A 872 19.46 22.06 27.63
N LEU A 873 18.87 21.63 26.51
CA LEU A 873 17.98 20.49 26.57
C LEU A 873 18.76 19.44 27.34
N ASN A 874 18.25 19.17 28.52
CA ASN A 874 18.85 18.28 29.48
C ASN A 874 18.66 16.86 28.94
N ILE A 875 19.48 16.52 27.93
CA ILE A 875 19.55 15.18 27.36
C ILE A 875 20.56 14.41 28.18
N PHE A 876 20.06 13.43 28.92
CA PHE A 876 20.86 12.51 29.72
C PHE A 876 20.80 11.13 29.10
N GLN A 877 21.87 10.36 29.30
CA GLN A 877 21.94 8.97 28.88
C GLN A 877 22.39 8.13 30.07
N GLU A 878 21.76 6.98 30.23
CA GLU A 878 22.20 5.95 31.16
C GLU A 878 22.05 4.57 30.52
N THR A 879 22.82 3.62 31.02
CA THR A 879 22.75 2.22 30.60
C THR A 879 22.43 1.38 31.82
N ILE A 880 21.55 0.41 31.65
CA ILE A 880 21.23 -0.59 32.66
C ILE A 880 21.52 -1.98 32.10
N ASP A 881 22.07 -2.85 32.95
CA ASP A 881 22.23 -4.27 32.65
C ASP A 881 20.98 -5.00 33.13
N VAL A 882 20.31 -5.70 32.22
CA VAL A 882 19.13 -6.51 32.51
C VAL A 882 19.52 -7.98 32.36
N ASP A 883 19.40 -8.74 33.45
CA ASP A 883 19.76 -10.15 33.51
C ASP A 883 18.54 -10.97 33.91
N PRO A 884 17.99 -11.81 33.01
CA PRO A 884 16.77 -12.57 33.26
C PRO A 884 16.96 -13.59 34.39
N LYS A 885 18.19 -14.03 34.66
CA LYS A 885 18.50 -14.94 35.77
C LYS A 885 18.49 -14.24 37.13
N LYS A 886 18.67 -12.92 37.16
CA LYS A 886 18.57 -12.09 38.38
C LYS A 886 17.16 -11.52 38.55
N GLU A 887 16.52 -11.19 37.44
CA GLU A 887 15.17 -10.64 37.39
C GLU A 887 14.18 -11.73 36.95
N LEU A 888 13.86 -12.66 37.86
CA LEU A 888 13.02 -13.84 37.57
C LEU A 888 11.67 -13.50 36.91
N TRP A 889 11.14 -12.31 37.16
CA TRP A 889 9.90 -11.82 36.54
C TRP A 889 10.02 -11.58 35.02
N ILE A 890 11.21 -11.25 34.53
CA ILE A 890 11.49 -11.15 33.09
C ILE A 890 11.60 -12.55 32.48
N ASP A 891 12.27 -13.47 33.17
CA ASP A 891 12.37 -14.87 32.71
C ASP A 891 11.01 -15.58 32.68
N ASP A 892 10.11 -15.23 33.60
CA ASP A 892 8.74 -15.72 33.68
C ASP A 892 7.78 -15.05 32.66
N HIS A 893 8.20 -13.98 31.97
CA HIS A 893 7.39 -13.34 30.92
C HIS A 893 7.75 -13.90 29.53
N ARG A 894 7.11 -15.01 29.14
CA ARG A 894 7.38 -15.74 27.88
C ARG A 894 6.17 -15.79 26.96
N PRO A 895 5.88 -14.78 26.12
CA PRO A 895 4.64 -14.72 25.31
C PRO A 895 4.33 -15.99 24.48
N THR A 896 5.37 -16.69 23.99
CA THR A 896 5.25 -17.96 23.24
C THR A 896 5.50 -19.21 24.07
N TYR A 897 5.54 -19.11 25.41
CA TYR A 897 6.00 -20.13 26.38
C TYR A 897 7.49 -20.51 26.28
N LEU A 898 8.19 -20.07 25.24
CA LEU A 898 9.53 -20.55 24.90
C LEU A 898 10.65 -19.62 25.34
N ILE A 899 10.58 -18.35 24.93
CA ILE A 899 11.65 -17.37 25.17
C ILE A 899 11.15 -16.19 26.01
N PRO A 900 11.96 -15.71 26.97
CA PRO A 900 11.65 -14.53 27.76
C PRO A 900 11.76 -13.25 26.93
N SER A 901 10.82 -12.34 27.17
CA SER A 901 10.78 -11.04 26.50
C SER A 901 10.38 -9.94 27.48
N LEU A 902 10.91 -8.73 27.29
CA LEU A 902 10.56 -7.59 28.13
C LEU A 902 9.08 -7.20 27.95
N PRO A 903 8.24 -7.21 29.00
CA PRO A 903 6.87 -6.71 28.91
C PRO A 903 6.82 -5.20 28.71
N LEU A 904 5.73 -4.70 28.13
CA LEU A 904 5.49 -3.26 27.95
C LEU A 904 5.59 -2.51 29.29
N MET A 905 5.04 -3.06 30.36
CA MET A 905 5.10 -2.43 31.69
C MET A 905 6.51 -2.43 32.28
N GLY A 906 7.38 -3.32 31.83
CA GLY A 906 8.83 -3.28 32.11
C GLY A 906 9.51 -2.09 31.44
N ALA A 907 9.17 -1.79 30.19
CA ALA A 907 9.66 -0.58 29.51
C ALA A 907 9.22 0.69 30.24
N ILE A 908 7.94 0.78 30.65
CA ILE A 908 7.44 1.90 31.46
C ILE A 908 8.18 2.02 32.79
N HIS A 909 8.45 0.88 33.44
CA HIS A 909 9.21 0.85 34.67
C HIS A 909 10.59 1.51 34.49
N TYR A 910 11.38 1.09 33.50
CA TYR A 910 12.69 1.67 33.25
C TYR A 910 12.63 3.14 32.84
N MET A 911 11.69 3.53 31.97
CA MET A 911 11.53 4.94 31.57
C MET A 911 11.26 5.84 32.78
N THR A 912 10.35 5.42 33.65
CA THR A 912 9.90 6.26 34.76
C THR A 912 10.89 6.29 35.91
N GLN A 913 11.58 5.18 36.16
CA GLN A 913 12.67 5.11 37.14
C GLN A 913 13.83 6.05 36.74
N ALA A 914 14.17 6.05 35.44
CA ALA A 914 15.21 6.90 34.89
C ALA A 914 14.89 8.39 35.05
N VAL A 915 13.66 8.80 34.69
CA VAL A 915 13.23 10.20 34.78
C VAL A 915 13.07 10.68 36.22
N ARG A 916 12.65 9.81 37.15
CA ARG A 916 12.44 10.18 38.57
C ARG A 916 13.66 10.82 39.23
N LYS A 917 14.87 10.47 38.80
CA LYS A 917 16.14 11.03 39.29
C LYS A 917 16.21 12.56 39.11
N TYR A 918 15.52 13.10 38.11
CA TYR A 918 15.51 14.53 37.78
C TYR A 918 14.37 15.30 38.46
N PHE A 919 13.34 14.59 38.94
CA PHE A 919 12.19 15.17 39.64
C PHE A 919 11.92 14.50 41.00
N PRO A 920 12.90 14.39 41.91
CA PRO A 920 12.80 13.54 43.11
C PRO A 920 11.72 13.99 44.10
N ALA A 921 11.39 15.29 44.13
CA ALA A 921 10.37 15.87 45.01
C ALA A 921 8.95 15.86 44.40
N LYS A 922 8.82 15.56 43.10
CA LYS A 922 7.55 15.58 42.38
C LYS A 922 6.94 14.18 42.26
N LYS A 923 5.64 14.12 42.06
CA LYS A 923 4.86 12.90 41.85
C LYS A 923 4.74 12.65 40.35
N MET A 924 4.96 11.42 39.88
CA MET A 924 4.60 11.09 38.51
C MET A 924 3.08 11.10 38.40
N ILE A 925 2.54 11.90 37.49
CA ILE A 925 1.10 12.05 37.30
C ILE A 925 0.61 11.42 36.00
N SER A 926 1.48 11.27 34.99
CA SER A 926 1.10 10.66 33.73
C SER A 926 2.30 10.11 32.95
N ILE A 927 2.04 9.09 32.13
CA ILE A 927 2.90 8.70 31.02
C ILE A 927 2.04 8.53 29.77
N LYS A 928 2.50 9.03 28.62
CA LYS A 928 1.73 9.09 27.37
C LYS A 928 2.53 8.58 26.18
N GLU A 929 1.80 8.04 25.20
CA GLU A 929 2.34 7.60 23.92
C GLU A 929 3.52 6.63 24.04
N VAL A 930 3.40 5.65 24.95
CA VAL A 930 4.44 4.63 25.13
C VAL A 930 4.28 3.56 24.06
N LYS A 931 5.11 3.62 23.02
CA LYS A 931 5.08 2.70 21.88
C LYS A 931 6.18 1.66 22.01
N MET A 932 5.81 0.38 21.95
CA MET A 932 6.73 -0.75 21.73
C MET A 932 6.92 -0.90 20.22
N LEU A 933 8.12 -0.61 19.72
CA LEU A 933 8.44 -0.61 18.29
C LEU A 933 8.85 -2.00 17.80
N ARG A 934 9.34 -2.86 18.70
CA ARG A 934 9.72 -4.25 18.43
C ARG A 934 9.72 -5.05 19.72
N TRP A 935 9.71 -6.37 19.58
CA TRP A 935 10.01 -7.29 20.68
C TRP A 935 11.47 -7.14 21.14
N VAL A 936 11.68 -7.33 22.44
CA VAL A 936 13.00 -7.41 23.06
C VAL A 936 13.12 -8.77 23.74
N VAL A 937 13.88 -9.67 23.13
CA VAL A 937 14.18 -10.99 23.70
C VAL A 937 15.30 -10.84 24.72
N ILE A 938 15.11 -11.40 25.92
CA ILE A 938 16.06 -11.34 27.03
C ILE A 938 16.32 -12.75 27.55
N ASP A 939 16.84 -13.62 26.69
CA ASP A 939 17.23 -15.00 27.02
C ASP A 939 18.66 -15.11 27.59
N GLN A 940 19.39 -14.00 27.53
CA GLN A 940 20.72 -13.78 28.09
C GLN A 940 20.81 -12.33 28.63
N PRO A 941 21.82 -12.00 29.45
CA PRO A 941 22.02 -10.63 29.92
C PRO A 941 22.18 -9.65 28.74
N ILE A 942 21.45 -8.53 28.78
CA ILE A 942 21.53 -7.47 27.78
C ILE A 942 21.78 -6.09 28.41
N GLN A 943 22.26 -5.15 27.60
CA GLN A 943 22.33 -3.74 27.96
C GLN A 943 21.18 -2.97 27.33
N ILE A 944 20.43 -2.26 28.16
CA ILE A 944 19.42 -1.30 27.71
C ILE A 944 19.97 0.10 27.93
N LYS A 945 20.06 0.86 26.84
CA LYS A 945 20.40 2.28 26.86
C LYS A 945 19.11 3.09 26.97
N ILE A 946 19.11 4.05 27.89
CA ILE A 946 18.00 4.96 28.18
C ILE A 946 18.45 6.36 27.83
N ALA A 947 17.81 6.97 26.83
CA ALA A 947 17.99 8.39 26.50
C ALA A 947 16.81 9.19 27.05
N ILE A 948 17.11 10.17 27.90
CA ILE A 948 16.13 11.01 28.60
C ILE A 948 16.31 12.43 28.11
N GLN A 949 15.27 13.04 27.61
CA GLN A 949 15.27 14.43 27.19
C GLN A 949 14.26 15.18 28.05
N LEU A 950 14.72 16.02 28.99
CA LEU A 950 13.79 16.89 29.72
C LEU A 950 13.21 17.92 28.76
N GLN A 951 11.88 17.99 28.69
CA GLN A 951 11.15 18.96 27.87
C GLN A 951 10.91 20.25 28.64
N ASN A 952 10.70 20.16 29.96
CA ASN A 952 10.53 21.27 30.89
C ASN A 952 10.81 20.79 32.32
N ASN A 953 10.44 21.59 33.34
CA ASN A 953 10.64 21.27 34.75
C ASN A 953 9.72 20.16 35.29
N ASP A 954 8.84 19.60 34.46
CA ASP A 954 7.77 18.68 34.83
C ASP A 954 7.58 17.52 33.84
N SER A 955 8.29 17.47 32.71
CA SER A 955 8.16 16.39 31.73
C SER A 955 9.45 16.03 31.01
N ALA A 956 9.51 14.78 30.55
CA ALA A 956 10.62 14.25 29.76
C ALA A 956 10.14 13.28 28.68
N GLN A 957 10.78 13.33 27.51
CA GLN A 957 10.70 12.25 26.53
C GLN A 957 11.78 11.21 26.85
N VAL A 958 11.43 9.92 26.73
CA VAL A 958 12.34 8.81 26.99
C VAL A 958 12.37 7.85 25.81
N LYS A 959 13.56 7.40 25.45
CA LYS A 959 13.82 6.38 24.43
C LYS A 959 14.62 5.24 25.05
N LEU A 960 14.24 4.00 24.75
CA LEU A 960 14.95 2.79 25.18
C LEU A 960 15.48 2.04 23.95
N SER A 961 16.76 1.68 24.00
CA SER A 961 17.45 0.99 22.90
C SER A 961 18.27 -0.18 23.42
N THR A 962 18.41 -1.24 22.61
CA THR A 962 19.40 -2.31 22.82
C THR A 962 20.67 -2.03 22.00
N LEU A 963 21.78 -2.64 22.38
CA LEU A 963 23.02 -2.65 21.60
C LEU A 963 23.17 -4.01 20.90
N GLU A 964 22.99 -4.04 19.59
CA GLU A 964 23.11 -5.24 18.76
C GLU A 964 24.20 -4.99 17.69
N ASN A 965 25.27 -5.80 17.65
CA ASN A 965 26.38 -5.65 16.70
C ASN A 965 26.98 -4.22 16.62
N ASN A 966 27.20 -3.59 17.78
CA ASN A 966 27.66 -2.19 17.91
C ASN A 966 26.71 -1.13 17.30
N LYS A 967 25.46 -1.51 16.98
CA LYS A 967 24.42 -0.56 16.57
C LYS A 967 23.39 -0.43 17.68
N GLU A 968 23.01 0.81 17.96
CA GLU A 968 21.92 1.11 18.87
C GLU A 968 20.59 0.89 18.14
N ILE A 969 19.71 0.05 18.69
CA ILE A 969 18.40 -0.23 18.10
C ILE A 969 17.30 0.16 19.07
N LEU A 970 16.55 1.19 18.70
CA LEU A 970 15.40 1.70 19.45
C LEU A 970 14.29 0.65 19.51
N PHE A 971 13.79 0.34 20.70
CA PHE A 971 12.67 -0.59 20.88
C PHE A 971 11.46 0.02 21.58
N ALA A 972 11.63 1.10 22.35
CA ALA A 972 10.49 1.78 22.96
C ALA A 972 10.72 3.29 23.08
N LYS A 973 9.63 4.07 23.04
CA LYS A 973 9.65 5.51 23.33
C LYS A 973 8.35 5.96 24.01
N GLY A 974 8.41 7.02 24.82
CA GLY A 974 7.25 7.60 25.49
C GLY A 974 7.54 8.92 26.18
N ASN A 975 6.51 9.58 26.73
CA ASN A 975 6.63 10.86 27.44
C ASN A 975 6.14 10.73 28.88
N VAL A 976 6.96 11.12 29.85
CA VAL A 976 6.67 11.02 31.30
C VAL A 976 6.43 12.42 31.88
N TYR A 977 5.42 12.55 32.74
CA TYR A 977 4.97 13.81 33.35
C TYR A 977 4.91 13.73 34.87
N PHE A 978 5.36 14.79 35.52
CA PHE A 978 5.46 14.97 36.97
C PHE A 978 4.73 16.24 37.41
N ALA A 979 4.28 16.27 38.67
CA ALA A 979 3.72 17.47 39.31
C ALA A 979 3.91 17.44 40.83
N ASN A 980 3.65 18.57 41.50
CA ASN A 980 3.81 18.67 42.96
C ASN A 980 2.76 17.87 43.76
N ALA A 981 1.61 17.59 43.16
CA ALA A 981 0.52 16.82 43.75
C ALA A 981 -0.14 15.94 42.69
N TYR A 982 -0.81 14.86 43.13
CA TYR A 982 -1.62 14.05 42.23
C TYR A 982 -2.85 14.84 41.74
N PRO A 983 -3.34 14.56 40.52
CA PRO A 983 -4.61 15.09 40.04
C PRO A 983 -5.79 14.62 40.91
N LEU A 984 -6.90 15.34 40.82
CA LEU A 984 -8.16 14.94 41.44
C LEU A 984 -8.62 13.59 40.88
N GLN A 985 -9.27 12.78 41.73
CA GLN A 985 -9.87 11.51 41.33
C GLN A 985 -10.83 11.72 40.13
N PRO A 986 -10.86 10.78 39.17
CA PRO A 986 -11.71 10.92 38.00
C PRO A 986 -13.19 10.86 38.42
N THR A 987 -14.04 11.64 37.75
CA THR A 987 -15.48 11.71 38.05
C THR A 987 -16.27 10.54 37.47
N LYS A 988 -15.71 9.82 36.49
CA LYS A 988 -16.34 8.70 35.81
C LYS A 988 -15.74 7.39 36.33
N MET A 989 -16.56 6.61 37.03
CA MET A 989 -16.17 5.26 37.47
C MET A 989 -16.31 4.25 36.32
N PRO A 990 -15.54 3.14 36.33
CA PRO A 990 -15.66 2.10 35.32
C PRO A 990 -17.04 1.45 35.34
N VAL A 991 -17.56 1.11 34.16
CA VAL A 991 -18.84 0.39 33.99
C VAL A 991 -18.74 -1.01 34.61
N ASP A 992 -19.81 -1.51 35.22
CA ASP A 992 -19.84 -2.87 35.78
C ASP A 992 -19.84 -3.96 34.70
N LEU A 993 -19.47 -5.18 35.10
CA LEU A 993 -19.44 -6.34 34.19
C LEU A 993 -20.86 -6.77 33.79
N ILE A 994 -20.98 -7.19 32.54
CA ILE A 994 -22.19 -7.82 31.99
C ILE A 994 -21.97 -9.33 31.96
N ASN A 995 -22.93 -10.10 32.48
CA ASN A 995 -22.93 -11.57 32.47
C ASN A 995 -21.63 -12.19 33.03
N GLN A 996 -21.25 -11.77 34.24
CA GLN A 996 -19.99 -12.18 34.87
C GLN A 996 -19.94 -13.68 35.20
N THR A 997 -18.81 -14.31 34.90
CA THR A 997 -18.46 -15.69 35.24
C THR A 997 -17.14 -15.72 35.98
N GLU A 998 -17.04 -16.55 37.03
CA GLU A 998 -15.80 -16.71 37.79
C GLU A 998 -14.83 -17.68 37.08
N ILE A 999 -13.58 -17.25 36.91
CA ILE A 999 -12.50 -18.06 36.34
C ILE A 999 -11.73 -18.73 37.48
N GLN A 1000 -11.84 -20.06 37.59
CA GLN A 1000 -11.24 -20.83 38.69
C GLN A 1000 -9.71 -20.72 38.78
N ASN A 1001 -9.02 -20.64 37.63
CA ASN A 1001 -7.58 -20.45 37.56
C ASN A 1001 -7.23 -19.38 36.51
N PRO A 1002 -6.92 -18.14 36.93
CA PRO A 1002 -6.60 -17.03 36.02
C PRO A 1002 -5.40 -17.31 35.09
N TYR A 1003 -4.51 -18.22 35.49
CA TYR A 1003 -3.25 -18.50 34.79
C TYR A 1003 -3.27 -19.80 33.98
N PHE A 1004 -4.43 -20.46 33.86
CA PHE A 1004 -4.52 -21.70 33.09
C PHE A 1004 -4.23 -21.47 31.59
N HIS A 1005 -4.64 -20.32 31.05
CA HIS A 1005 -4.49 -19.96 29.64
C HIS A 1005 -3.35 -18.97 29.36
N LEU A 1006 -2.64 -18.51 30.39
CA LEU A 1006 -1.60 -17.48 30.26
C LEU A 1006 -0.20 -18.09 30.22
N PHE A 1007 0.74 -17.33 29.69
CA PHE A 1007 2.14 -17.73 29.56
C PHE A 1007 3.03 -17.28 30.73
N HIS A 1008 2.47 -16.52 31.67
CA HIS A 1008 3.18 -15.95 32.81
C HIS A 1008 3.63 -17.03 33.80
N GLY A 1009 4.93 -17.05 34.08
CA GLY A 1009 5.55 -17.91 35.09
C GLY A 1009 5.31 -17.44 36.53
N LYS A 1010 5.82 -18.20 37.49
CA LYS A 1010 5.38 -18.16 38.89
C LYS A 1010 5.47 -16.78 39.55
N SER A 1011 6.49 -15.98 39.24
CA SER A 1011 6.68 -14.66 39.84
C SER A 1011 5.66 -13.61 39.37
N LEU A 1012 5.02 -13.83 38.22
CA LEU A 1012 3.97 -12.99 37.65
C LEU A 1012 2.54 -13.48 37.99
N GLN A 1013 2.42 -14.62 38.67
CA GLN A 1013 1.13 -15.23 39.02
C GLN A 1013 0.51 -14.63 40.30
N ILE A 1014 0.16 -13.34 40.26
CA ILE A 1014 -0.30 -12.56 41.42
C ILE A 1014 -1.79 -12.16 41.38
N VAL A 1015 -2.52 -12.48 40.30
CA VAL A 1015 -3.99 -12.37 40.24
C VAL A 1015 -4.61 -13.46 41.10
N GLN A 1016 -5.36 -13.08 42.13
CA GLN A 1016 -5.99 -14.00 43.08
C GLN A 1016 -7.35 -14.50 42.58
N SER A 1017 -8.18 -13.61 42.06
CA SER A 1017 -9.50 -13.95 41.52
C SER A 1017 -9.76 -13.13 40.27
N LEU A 1018 -10.55 -13.70 39.37
CA LEU A 1018 -10.89 -13.14 38.07
C LEU A 1018 -12.36 -13.42 37.77
N LEU A 1019 -13.11 -12.36 37.54
CA LEU A 1019 -14.45 -12.39 36.97
C LEU A 1019 -14.35 -11.92 35.52
N GLN A 1020 -14.96 -12.66 34.60
CA GLN A 1020 -14.98 -12.32 33.18
C GLN A 1020 -16.41 -12.14 32.70
N GLY A 1021 -16.68 -11.05 31.99
CA GLY A 1021 -17.97 -10.75 31.38
C GLY A 1021 -17.83 -10.51 29.88
N GLU A 1022 -18.95 -10.19 29.24
CA GLU A 1022 -19.01 -9.91 27.79
C GLU A 1022 -18.29 -8.61 27.40
N ASN A 1023 -18.21 -7.65 28.34
CA ASN A 1023 -17.63 -6.32 28.11
C ASN A 1023 -16.26 -6.10 28.77
N GLY A 1024 -15.67 -7.13 29.39
CA GLY A 1024 -14.38 -7.00 30.07
C GLY A 1024 -14.14 -8.01 31.19
N ALA A 1025 -13.25 -7.65 32.13
CA ALA A 1025 -12.93 -8.45 33.31
C ALA A 1025 -12.66 -7.60 34.55
N ASP A 1026 -12.93 -8.17 35.73
CA ASP A 1026 -12.62 -7.63 37.04
C ASP A 1026 -11.72 -8.62 37.79
N SER A 1027 -10.63 -8.14 38.39
CA SER A 1027 -9.69 -8.99 39.10
C SER A 1027 -9.21 -8.39 40.42
N ILE A 1028 -8.91 -9.27 41.37
CA ILE A 1028 -8.22 -8.93 42.61
C ILE A 1028 -6.76 -9.35 42.47
N ILE A 1029 -5.84 -8.40 42.64
CA ILE A 1029 -4.40 -8.63 42.45
C ILE A 1029 -3.66 -8.40 43.76
N ASN A 1030 -2.85 -9.37 44.17
CA ASN A 1030 -2.00 -9.25 45.35
C ASN A 1030 -0.79 -8.37 45.03
N VAL A 1031 -0.52 -7.38 45.88
CA VAL A 1031 0.62 -6.48 45.73
C VAL A 1031 1.89 -7.21 46.21
N PRO A 1032 2.92 -7.39 45.37
CA PRO A 1032 4.16 -8.07 45.77
C PRO A 1032 4.88 -7.31 46.90
N GLN A 1033 5.30 -8.04 47.95
CA GLN A 1033 6.03 -7.46 49.08
C GLN A 1033 7.50 -7.16 48.73
N ASN A 1034 8.08 -6.14 49.36
CA ASN A 1034 9.51 -5.79 49.33
C ASN A 1034 10.09 -5.21 48.02
N ILE A 1035 9.27 -4.66 47.12
CA ILE A 1035 9.81 -3.94 45.96
C ILE A 1035 9.07 -2.61 45.72
N SER A 1036 9.74 -1.50 46.05
CA SER A 1036 9.19 -0.13 45.94
C SER A 1036 9.78 0.60 44.74
N TYR A 1037 8.94 1.01 43.80
CA TYR A 1037 9.34 1.66 42.54
C TYR A 1037 8.57 2.98 42.30
N SER A 1038 9.00 3.75 41.28
CA SER A 1038 8.48 5.08 40.91
C SER A 1038 6.99 5.16 40.61
N VAL A 1039 6.48 4.20 39.84
CA VAL A 1039 5.13 4.24 39.25
C VAL A 1039 4.27 3.05 39.71
N GLY A 1040 4.88 2.13 40.45
CA GLY A 1040 4.32 0.84 40.77
C GLY A 1040 5.31 -0.27 40.50
N ASN A 1041 5.09 -1.41 41.15
CA ASN A 1041 5.86 -2.61 40.89
C ASN A 1041 5.61 -3.09 39.45
N PRO A 1042 6.64 -3.32 38.60
CA PRO A 1042 6.45 -3.77 37.22
C PRO A 1042 5.64 -5.06 37.13
N ILE A 1043 5.77 -5.96 38.12
CA ILE A 1043 4.98 -7.20 38.25
C ILE A 1043 3.50 -6.84 38.47
N LEU A 1044 3.21 -5.88 39.35
CA LEU A 1044 1.84 -5.43 39.62
C LEU A 1044 1.21 -4.75 38.39
N LEU A 1045 1.95 -3.85 37.74
CA LEU A 1045 1.47 -3.16 36.54
C LEU A 1045 1.23 -4.15 35.39
N ASP A 1046 2.12 -5.11 35.19
CA ASP A 1046 1.92 -6.14 34.18
C ASP A 1046 0.69 -7.00 34.49
N ALA A 1047 0.51 -7.39 35.75
CA ALA A 1047 -0.64 -8.20 36.20
C ALA A 1047 -2.00 -7.55 35.96
N THR A 1048 -2.08 -6.22 35.86
CA THR A 1048 -3.33 -5.52 35.55
C THR A 1048 -3.85 -5.82 34.14
N MET A 1049 -3.02 -6.36 33.27
CA MET A 1049 -3.39 -6.80 31.91
C MET A 1049 -3.66 -8.30 31.80
N HIS A 1050 -3.34 -9.10 32.82
CA HIS A 1050 -3.48 -10.57 32.77
C HIS A 1050 -4.93 -11.04 32.69
N SER A 1051 -5.89 -10.19 33.05
CA SER A 1051 -7.32 -10.45 32.92
C SER A 1051 -7.84 -10.32 31.49
N ILE A 1052 -7.03 -9.83 30.54
CA ILE A 1052 -7.38 -9.76 29.12
C ILE A 1052 -7.19 -11.15 28.50
N PRO A 1053 -8.22 -11.74 27.87
CA PRO A 1053 -8.11 -13.05 27.21
C PRO A 1053 -7.40 -12.91 25.87
N SER A 1054 -6.07 -12.70 25.88
CA SER A 1054 -5.26 -12.42 24.69
C SER A 1054 -5.48 -13.38 23.52
N ASP A 1055 -5.76 -14.65 23.78
CA ASP A 1055 -6.02 -15.67 22.76
C ASP A 1055 -7.51 -16.00 22.57
N GLN A 1056 -8.43 -15.29 23.22
CA GLN A 1056 -9.88 -15.46 23.09
C GLN A 1056 -10.60 -14.09 23.06
N LEU A 1057 -9.98 -13.09 22.43
CA LEU A 1057 -10.51 -11.72 22.33
C LEU A 1057 -11.87 -11.63 21.63
N THR A 1058 -12.21 -12.64 20.83
CA THR A 1058 -13.50 -12.81 20.17
C THR A 1058 -14.67 -12.88 21.16
N SER A 1059 -14.40 -13.34 22.39
CA SER A 1059 -15.36 -13.34 23.51
C SER A 1059 -15.80 -11.93 23.92
N TRP A 1060 -14.96 -10.91 23.69
CA TRP A 1060 -15.27 -9.51 23.99
C TRP A 1060 -15.66 -8.72 22.73
N CYS A 1061 -15.21 -9.15 21.55
CA CYS A 1061 -15.53 -8.49 20.29
C CYS A 1061 -15.56 -9.50 19.13
N LYS A 1062 -16.75 -9.78 18.60
CA LYS A 1062 -16.96 -10.70 17.47
C LYS A 1062 -16.28 -10.26 16.16
N GLU A 1063 -15.82 -9.01 16.07
CA GLU A 1063 -15.08 -8.51 14.92
C GLU A 1063 -13.61 -8.93 14.91
N ILE A 1064 -13.08 -9.41 16.04
CA ILE A 1064 -11.77 -10.04 16.13
C ILE A 1064 -11.96 -11.51 15.74
N SER A 1065 -11.08 -12.06 14.90
CA SER A 1065 -11.17 -13.45 14.48
C SER A 1065 -10.58 -14.40 15.52
N ASP A 1066 -11.16 -15.61 15.63
CA ASP A 1066 -10.71 -16.66 16.55
C ASP A 1066 -9.30 -17.17 16.22
N ASP A 1067 -8.79 -16.89 15.03
CA ASP A 1067 -7.42 -17.22 14.62
C ASP A 1067 -6.38 -16.17 15.07
N GLN A 1068 -6.76 -15.12 15.81
CA GLN A 1068 -5.87 -14.04 16.23
C GLN A 1068 -5.54 -14.08 17.73
N VAL A 1069 -4.31 -13.70 18.08
CA VAL A 1069 -3.84 -13.47 19.45
C VAL A 1069 -3.36 -12.01 19.59
N GLY A 1070 -3.65 -11.37 20.73
CA GLY A 1070 -3.29 -9.98 20.99
C GLY A 1070 -2.21 -9.81 22.06
N TYR A 1071 -1.27 -8.88 21.82
CA TYR A 1071 -0.26 -8.46 22.80
C TYR A 1071 -0.14 -6.95 22.90
N PRO A 1072 0.14 -6.38 24.09
CA PRO A 1072 0.20 -4.93 24.29
C PRO A 1072 1.34 -4.29 23.49
N CYS A 1073 1.02 -3.27 22.69
CA CYS A 1073 1.99 -2.54 21.87
C CYS A 1073 2.05 -1.03 22.15
N LEU A 1074 0.99 -0.46 22.73
CA LEU A 1074 0.91 0.97 22.99
C LEU A 1074 0.12 1.28 24.27
N ILE A 1075 0.62 2.20 25.07
CA ILE A 1075 -0.15 2.93 26.08
C ILE A 1075 -0.37 4.34 25.55
N THR A 1076 -1.59 4.70 25.19
CA THR A 1076 -1.93 6.05 24.70
C THR A 1076 -1.77 7.05 25.84
N GLN A 1077 -2.35 6.72 26.99
CA GLN A 1077 -2.24 7.51 28.20
C GLN A 1077 -2.43 6.64 29.44
N MET A 1078 -1.60 6.89 30.45
CA MET A 1078 -1.73 6.38 31.82
C MET A 1078 -1.70 7.56 32.78
N MET A 1079 -2.63 7.61 33.72
CA MET A 1079 -2.76 8.65 34.75
C MET A 1079 -2.65 8.04 36.14
N CYS A 1080 -1.86 8.67 37.00
CA CYS A 1080 -1.72 8.27 38.40
C CYS A 1080 -2.38 9.30 39.31
N TYR A 1081 -3.24 8.84 40.21
CA TYR A 1081 -4.04 9.67 41.13
C TYR A 1081 -3.66 9.49 42.61
N ASP A 1082 -2.83 8.49 42.93
CA ASP A 1082 -2.32 8.26 44.28
C ASP A 1082 -0.93 7.59 44.28
N GLN A 1083 -0.33 7.44 45.45
CA GLN A 1083 0.92 6.70 45.63
C GLN A 1083 0.74 5.23 45.22
N PRO A 1084 1.76 4.61 44.59
CA PRO A 1084 1.74 3.18 44.32
C PRO A 1084 1.58 2.34 45.60
N PRO A 1085 0.76 1.29 45.59
CA PRO A 1085 0.62 0.40 46.72
C PRO A 1085 1.90 -0.39 46.95
N SER A 1086 2.27 -0.56 48.22
CA SER A 1086 3.45 -1.32 48.66
C SER A 1086 3.11 -2.67 49.30
N SER A 1087 1.84 -2.92 49.63
CA SER A 1087 1.33 -4.16 50.19
C SER A 1087 -0.20 -4.22 50.05
N GLY A 1088 -0.80 -5.38 50.37
CA GLY A 1088 -2.24 -5.59 50.33
C GLY A 1088 -2.74 -6.05 48.96
N GLN A 1089 -3.94 -5.60 48.60
CA GLN A 1089 -4.64 -6.02 47.39
C GLN A 1089 -5.17 -4.81 46.63
N VAL A 1090 -5.22 -4.92 45.30
CA VAL A 1090 -5.85 -3.93 44.42
C VAL A 1090 -6.99 -4.58 43.63
N ASN A 1091 -8.01 -3.79 43.32
CA ASN A 1091 -9.07 -4.17 42.39
C ASN A 1091 -8.74 -3.59 41.02
N CYS A 1092 -8.57 -4.44 40.02
CA CYS A 1092 -8.36 -4.05 38.62
C CYS A 1092 -9.64 -4.31 37.82
N LYS A 1093 -10.08 -3.32 37.06
CA LYS A 1093 -11.17 -3.44 36.09
C LYS A 1093 -10.62 -3.17 34.69
N VAL A 1094 -10.88 -4.07 33.76
CA VAL A 1094 -10.49 -3.94 32.34
C VAL A 1094 -11.73 -3.99 31.48
N ARG A 1095 -11.87 -3.05 30.53
CA ARG A 1095 -13.01 -2.98 29.61
C ARG A 1095 -12.54 -2.87 28.17
N PHE A 1096 -13.17 -3.61 27.27
CA PHE A 1096 -12.99 -3.38 25.84
C PHE A 1096 -13.58 -2.01 25.47
N SER A 1097 -12.78 -1.18 24.81
CA SER A 1097 -13.09 0.23 24.53
C SER A 1097 -13.04 0.54 23.03
N GLY A 1098 -13.20 -0.49 22.20
CA GLY A 1098 -13.16 -0.42 20.75
C GLY A 1098 -11.77 -0.68 20.18
N PHE A 1099 -11.47 -0.03 19.07
CA PHE A 1099 -10.22 -0.19 18.33
C PHE A 1099 -9.48 1.14 18.26
N HIS A 1100 -8.15 1.08 18.26
CA HIS A 1100 -7.29 2.21 17.98
C HIS A 1100 -6.94 2.15 16.50
N GLU A 1101 -7.34 3.14 15.70
CA GLU A 1101 -6.95 3.27 14.27
C GLU A 1101 -7.55 2.24 13.30
N SER A 1102 -7.46 0.95 13.60
CA SER A 1102 -7.98 -0.15 12.80
C SER A 1102 -8.36 -1.36 13.65
N LYS A 1103 -9.13 -2.30 13.08
CA LYS A 1103 -9.54 -3.54 13.76
C LYS A 1103 -8.36 -4.43 14.21
N ARG A 1104 -7.15 -4.19 13.67
CA ARG A 1104 -5.93 -4.90 14.08
C ARG A 1104 -5.42 -4.49 15.47
N PHE A 1105 -5.94 -3.40 16.02
CA PHE A 1105 -5.45 -2.81 17.26
C PHE A 1105 -6.56 -2.63 18.30
N PRO A 1106 -7.05 -3.72 18.93
CA PRO A 1106 -8.06 -3.63 19.97
C PRO A 1106 -7.54 -2.86 21.18
N LYS A 1107 -8.44 -2.11 21.81
CA LYS A 1107 -8.13 -1.12 22.82
C LYS A 1107 -8.89 -1.40 24.11
N PHE A 1108 -8.21 -1.29 25.24
CA PHE A 1108 -8.77 -1.61 26.54
C PHE A 1108 -8.54 -0.48 27.54
N ASP A 1109 -9.59 -0.09 28.24
CA ASP A 1109 -9.50 0.81 29.39
C ASP A 1109 -9.24 -0.02 30.64
N VAL A 1110 -8.19 0.32 31.38
CA VAL A 1110 -7.78 -0.35 32.61
C VAL A 1110 -7.87 0.64 33.77
N THR A 1111 -8.48 0.23 34.88
CA THR A 1111 -8.58 1.04 36.09
C THR A 1111 -8.23 0.20 37.30
N VAL A 1112 -7.32 0.69 38.13
CA VAL A 1112 -6.84 0.00 39.32
C VAL A 1112 -7.15 0.84 40.56
N SER A 1113 -7.78 0.23 41.56
CA SER A 1113 -8.27 0.92 42.75
C SER A 1113 -7.90 0.21 44.05
N ILE A 1114 -7.74 1.00 45.10
CA ILE A 1114 -7.46 0.58 46.48
C ILE A 1114 -8.52 1.24 47.37
N ASN A 1115 -9.25 0.46 48.17
CA ASN A 1115 -10.30 0.97 49.07
C ASN A 1115 -11.28 1.93 48.36
N ASN A 1116 -11.72 1.58 47.15
CA ASN A 1116 -12.61 2.37 46.28
C ASN A 1116 -12.06 3.73 45.80
N LYS A 1117 -10.75 3.97 45.92
CA LYS A 1117 -10.06 5.11 45.29
C LYS A 1117 -9.21 4.61 44.13
N ILE A 1118 -9.25 5.32 43.01
CA ILE A 1118 -8.46 4.97 41.83
C ILE A 1118 -7.00 5.38 42.12
N TRP A 1119 -6.10 4.43 41.93
CA TRP A 1119 -4.66 4.64 42.00
C TRP A 1119 -4.12 5.01 40.61
N VAL A 1120 -4.46 4.22 39.61
CA VAL A 1120 -4.05 4.42 38.22
C VAL A 1120 -5.17 4.02 37.27
N ASP A 1121 -5.38 4.81 36.23
CA ASP A 1121 -6.13 4.38 35.04
C ASP A 1121 -5.26 4.56 33.80
N TYR A 1122 -5.53 3.77 32.77
CA TYR A 1122 -4.84 3.89 31.50
C TYR A 1122 -5.59 3.20 30.38
N GLN A 1123 -5.22 3.55 29.15
CA GLN A 1123 -5.70 2.88 27.95
C GLN A 1123 -4.54 2.17 27.24
N VAL A 1124 -4.71 0.87 27.04
CA VAL A 1124 -3.74 0.01 26.37
C VAL A 1124 -4.29 -0.50 25.05
N VAL A 1125 -3.42 -0.52 24.05
CA VAL A 1125 -3.69 -1.00 22.70
C VAL A 1125 -2.87 -2.26 22.49
N TYR A 1126 -3.52 -3.30 21.97
CA TYR A 1126 -2.90 -4.56 21.63
C TYR A 1126 -2.71 -4.66 20.13
N ALA A 1127 -1.66 -5.32 19.65
CA ALA A 1127 -1.52 -5.71 18.25
C ALA A 1127 -1.97 -7.16 18.05
N LEU A 1128 -2.76 -7.40 17.00
CA LEU A 1128 -3.21 -8.75 16.62
C LEU A 1128 -2.22 -9.47 15.70
N PHE A 1129 -1.93 -10.73 16.05
CA PHE A 1129 -1.10 -11.67 15.30
C PHE A 1129 -1.89 -12.94 15.01
N SER A 1130 -1.63 -13.59 13.86
CA SER A 1130 -2.22 -14.89 13.59
C SER A 1130 -1.64 -15.94 14.53
N LYS A 1131 -2.50 -16.76 15.13
CA LYS A 1131 -2.16 -17.87 16.03
C LYS A 1131 -1.27 -18.90 15.34
N GLY A 1132 -1.48 -19.13 14.03
CA GLY A 1132 -0.83 -20.21 13.30
C GLY A 1132 -1.14 -21.60 13.90
N PRO A 1133 -0.63 -22.70 13.31
CA PRO A 1133 -0.95 -24.05 13.76
C PRO A 1133 -0.42 -24.37 15.17
N LEU A 1134 0.57 -23.62 15.67
CA LEU A 1134 1.12 -23.81 17.03
C LEU A 1134 0.20 -23.27 18.14
N HIS A 1135 -0.69 -22.32 17.83
CA HIS A 1135 -1.55 -21.67 18.84
C HIS A 1135 -3.06 -21.89 18.61
N THR A 1136 -3.49 -22.64 17.59
CA THR A 1136 -4.92 -22.95 17.35
C THR A 1136 -5.48 -24.11 18.18
N ILE A 1137 -4.61 -24.89 18.83
CA ILE A 1137 -5.00 -26.04 19.65
C ILE A 1137 -5.39 -25.66 21.09
N SER A 1138 -5.99 -26.62 21.81
CA SER A 1138 -6.41 -26.40 23.20
C SER A 1138 -5.23 -25.96 24.08
N PRO A 1139 -5.47 -25.05 25.06
CA PRO A 1139 -4.42 -24.54 25.94
C PRO A 1139 -3.62 -25.64 26.69
N GLU A 1140 -4.29 -26.73 27.08
CA GLU A 1140 -3.63 -27.90 27.70
C GLU A 1140 -2.63 -28.57 26.75
N ASN A 1141 -3.06 -28.85 25.51
CA ASN A 1141 -2.21 -29.44 24.49
C ASN A 1141 -1.07 -28.49 24.10
N ARG A 1142 -1.35 -27.19 24.03
CA ARG A 1142 -0.37 -26.15 23.69
C ARG A 1142 0.74 -26.12 24.72
N ARG A 1143 0.39 -26.13 26.01
CA ARG A 1143 1.33 -26.15 27.12
C ARG A 1143 2.10 -27.48 27.18
N SER A 1144 1.43 -28.60 26.97
CA SER A 1144 2.06 -29.92 26.90
C SER A 1144 3.14 -29.98 25.82
N PHE A 1145 2.87 -29.41 24.64
CA PHE A 1145 3.83 -29.36 23.53
C PHE A 1145 4.94 -28.32 23.75
N LEU A 1146 4.60 -27.04 23.94
CA LEU A 1146 5.60 -25.95 23.99
C LEU A 1146 6.43 -25.95 25.28
N GLN A 1147 5.81 -26.24 26.43
CA GLN A 1147 6.48 -26.13 27.73
C GLN A 1147 7.01 -27.48 28.23
N HIS A 1148 6.19 -28.54 28.15
CA HIS A 1148 6.58 -29.86 28.65
C HIS A 1148 7.29 -30.73 27.60
N LYS A 1149 7.42 -30.25 26.36
CA LYS A 1149 8.06 -30.97 25.25
C LYS A 1149 7.48 -32.38 25.04
N ASN A 1150 6.17 -32.54 25.25
CA ASN A 1150 5.48 -33.79 24.95
C ASN A 1150 5.03 -33.80 23.48
N PHE A 1151 5.02 -34.98 22.87
CA PHE A 1151 4.42 -35.13 21.54
C PHE A 1151 2.89 -34.95 21.62
N VAL A 1152 2.36 -34.11 20.74
CA VAL A 1152 0.91 -33.91 20.60
C VAL A 1152 0.54 -34.08 19.12
N PRO A 1153 -0.33 -35.04 18.77
CA PRO A 1153 -0.73 -35.25 17.37
C PRO A 1153 -1.36 -34.00 16.74
N GLY A 1154 -0.99 -33.70 15.51
CA GLY A 1154 -1.60 -32.63 14.70
C GLY A 1154 -1.00 -31.24 14.88
N ILE A 1155 -0.01 -31.06 15.77
CA ILE A 1155 0.75 -29.80 15.86
C ILE A 1155 1.92 -29.86 14.89
N SER A 1156 1.90 -29.03 13.84
CA SER A 1156 3.04 -28.87 12.94
C SER A 1156 2.99 -27.59 12.13
N LEU A 1157 4.15 -27.03 11.77
CA LEU A 1157 4.28 -26.03 10.71
C LEU A 1157 4.26 -26.68 9.31
N SER A 1158 4.71 -27.94 9.22
CA SER A 1158 4.79 -28.71 7.98
C SER A 1158 3.45 -29.35 7.61
N THR A 1159 3.26 -29.57 6.31
CA THR A 1159 2.26 -30.53 5.83
C THR A 1159 2.88 -31.92 5.91
N LEU A 1160 2.33 -32.78 6.77
CA LEU A 1160 2.91 -34.08 7.11
C LEU A 1160 2.20 -35.25 6.42
N SER A 1161 2.99 -36.24 5.99
CA SER A 1161 2.54 -37.56 5.54
C SER A 1161 3.67 -38.59 5.76
N PRO A 1162 3.36 -39.89 5.95
CA PRO A 1162 4.37 -40.92 6.21
C PRO A 1162 5.44 -41.07 5.13
N SER A 1163 5.12 -40.77 3.87
CA SER A 1163 6.04 -40.93 2.73
C SER A 1163 6.50 -39.60 2.13
N PHE A 1164 5.80 -38.51 2.46
CA PHE A 1164 6.03 -37.18 1.90
C PHE A 1164 5.74 -36.11 2.94
N SER A 1165 6.58 -35.10 3.07
CA SER A 1165 6.27 -33.92 3.89
C SER A 1165 6.84 -32.66 3.27
N SER A 1166 6.21 -31.51 3.52
CA SER A 1166 6.66 -30.25 2.95
C SER A 1166 6.49 -29.06 3.89
N LEU A 1167 7.40 -28.09 3.78
CA LEU A 1167 7.37 -26.84 4.54
C LEU A 1167 7.89 -25.68 3.68
N GLU A 1168 7.22 -24.54 3.78
CA GLU A 1168 7.58 -23.31 3.07
C GLU A 1168 8.30 -22.33 4.00
N ILE A 1169 9.31 -21.63 3.48
CA ILE A 1169 10.06 -20.61 4.24
C ILE A 1169 9.10 -19.52 4.77
N LYS A 1170 8.11 -19.13 3.95
CA LYS A 1170 7.11 -18.12 4.32
C LYS A 1170 6.28 -18.56 5.54
N THR A 1171 5.96 -19.86 5.66
CA THR A 1171 5.20 -20.39 6.81
C THR A 1171 6.00 -20.25 8.10
N VAL A 1172 7.30 -20.56 8.07
CA VAL A 1172 8.19 -20.37 9.22
C VAL A 1172 8.24 -18.89 9.62
N LYS A 1173 8.45 -18.00 8.65
CA LYS A 1173 8.51 -16.55 8.88
C LYS A 1173 7.22 -15.98 9.47
N ASN A 1174 6.06 -16.39 8.98
CA ASN A 1174 4.77 -15.92 9.47
C ASN A 1174 4.46 -16.40 10.90
N ASN A 1175 5.07 -17.50 11.35
CA ASN A 1175 4.89 -18.05 12.69
C ASN A 1175 5.96 -17.59 13.70
N ASP A 1176 7.04 -16.93 13.25
CA ASP A 1176 8.10 -16.39 14.12
C ASP A 1176 7.89 -14.89 14.43
N TRP A 1177 6.65 -14.48 14.67
CA TRP A 1177 6.29 -13.08 14.96
C TRP A 1177 6.90 -12.55 16.27
N LEU A 1178 7.26 -13.44 17.20
CA LEU A 1178 8.20 -13.17 18.29
C LEU A 1178 9.55 -13.81 17.89
N PRO A 1179 10.50 -13.00 17.37
CA PRO A 1179 11.70 -13.51 16.73
C PRO A 1179 12.47 -14.51 17.60
N GLY A 1180 12.82 -15.65 17.01
CA GLY A 1180 13.56 -16.73 17.68
C GLY A 1180 12.71 -17.75 18.41
N SER A 1181 11.38 -17.58 18.49
CA SER A 1181 10.49 -18.55 19.13
C SER A 1181 10.45 -19.87 18.36
N VAL A 1182 10.37 -19.81 17.03
CA VAL A 1182 10.37 -21.01 16.19
C VAL A 1182 11.73 -21.72 16.28
N ALA A 1183 12.83 -20.96 16.27
CA ALA A 1183 14.17 -21.53 16.45
C ALA A 1183 14.32 -22.25 17.80
N ALA A 1184 13.82 -21.64 18.87
CA ALA A 1184 13.83 -22.21 20.22
C ALA A 1184 12.99 -23.48 20.34
N LEU A 1185 11.79 -23.51 19.74
CA LEU A 1185 10.90 -24.68 19.75
C LEU A 1185 11.57 -25.92 19.14
N PHE A 1186 12.15 -25.74 17.94
CA PHE A 1186 12.71 -26.84 17.17
C PHE A 1186 14.19 -27.13 17.50
N GLU A 1187 14.82 -26.34 18.38
CA GLU A 1187 16.25 -26.43 18.72
C GLU A 1187 17.15 -26.36 17.47
N VAL A 1188 16.88 -25.37 16.62
CA VAL A 1188 17.55 -25.16 15.32
C VAL A 1188 18.31 -23.84 15.27
N LYS A 1189 19.35 -23.76 14.43
CA LYS A 1189 20.18 -22.56 14.19
C LYS A 1189 20.48 -22.44 12.69
N GLY A 1190 20.75 -21.22 12.23
CA GLY A 1190 21.09 -20.94 10.84
C GLY A 1190 20.25 -19.81 10.25
N ASP A 1191 20.41 -19.55 8.97
CA ASP A 1191 19.52 -18.66 8.22
C ASP A 1191 18.12 -19.28 8.04
N GLU A 1192 17.16 -18.47 7.57
CA GLU A 1192 15.76 -18.90 7.40
C GLU A 1192 15.64 -20.20 6.58
N LYS A 1193 16.47 -20.34 5.55
CA LYS A 1193 16.51 -21.50 4.66
C LYS A 1193 16.95 -22.76 5.40
N THR A 1194 18.10 -22.70 6.07
CA THR A 1194 18.66 -23.81 6.87
C THR A 1194 17.69 -24.22 7.98
N MET A 1195 17.12 -23.23 8.66
CA MET A 1195 16.15 -23.43 9.72
C MET A 1195 14.91 -24.17 9.21
N THR A 1196 14.35 -23.74 8.07
CA THR A 1196 13.16 -24.37 7.47
C THR A 1196 13.42 -25.83 7.10
N LYS A 1197 14.59 -26.15 6.52
CA LYS A 1197 14.97 -27.54 6.22
C LYS A 1197 15.01 -28.39 7.49
N HIS A 1198 15.68 -27.93 8.54
CA HIS A 1198 15.81 -28.68 9.79
C HIS A 1198 14.48 -28.87 10.50
N ILE A 1199 13.60 -27.86 10.47
CA ILE A 1199 12.24 -27.96 11.03
C ILE A 1199 11.47 -29.04 10.28
N LEU A 1200 11.46 -29.02 8.95
CA LEU A 1200 10.78 -30.04 8.15
C LEU A 1200 11.25 -31.46 8.49
N ILE A 1201 12.56 -31.66 8.64
CA ILE A 1201 13.15 -32.96 9.01
C ILE A 1201 12.67 -33.37 10.41
N LYS A 1202 12.80 -32.47 11.39
CA LYS A 1202 12.40 -32.73 12.77
C LYS A 1202 10.91 -33.05 12.88
N GLU A 1203 10.04 -32.32 12.19
CA GLU A 1203 8.60 -32.55 12.22
C GLU A 1203 8.19 -33.85 11.51
N HIS A 1204 8.82 -34.19 10.38
CA HIS A 1204 8.57 -35.44 9.67
C HIS A 1204 8.84 -36.65 10.58
N PHE A 1205 10.03 -36.71 11.19
CA PHE A 1205 10.39 -37.83 12.06
C PHE A 1205 9.72 -37.78 13.44
N SER A 1206 9.43 -36.59 13.96
CA SER A 1206 8.59 -36.42 15.16
C SER A 1206 7.23 -37.07 14.96
N ALA A 1207 6.58 -36.83 13.83
CA ALA A 1207 5.28 -37.43 13.50
C ALA A 1207 5.37 -38.95 13.28
N LEU A 1208 6.42 -39.43 12.61
CA LEU A 1208 6.65 -40.85 12.36
C LEU A 1208 6.89 -41.65 13.65
N LEU A 1209 7.68 -41.10 14.56
CA LEU A 1209 8.13 -41.77 15.79
C LEU A 1209 7.26 -41.43 17.02
N LYS A 1210 6.33 -40.49 16.88
CA LYS A 1210 5.47 -39.98 17.96
C LYS A 1210 6.27 -39.45 19.16
N VAL A 1211 7.34 -38.72 18.88
CA VAL A 1211 8.19 -38.03 19.86
C VAL A 1211 8.20 -36.53 19.58
N HIS A 1212 8.51 -35.70 20.55
CA HIS A 1212 8.57 -34.25 20.33
C HIS A 1212 9.69 -33.87 19.35
N PRO A 1213 9.56 -32.81 18.51
CA PRO A 1213 10.59 -32.43 17.54
C PRO A 1213 12.00 -32.17 18.11
N SER A 1214 12.09 -31.81 19.40
CA SER A 1214 13.38 -31.69 20.12
C SER A 1214 14.11 -33.02 20.29
N GLU A 1215 13.43 -34.15 20.18
CA GLU A 1215 14.01 -35.49 20.28
C GLU A 1215 14.68 -35.95 18.98
N ILE A 1216 14.45 -35.23 17.87
CA ILE A 1216 15.06 -35.53 16.58
C ILE A 1216 16.39 -34.79 16.42
N ILE A 1217 17.43 -35.56 16.13
CA ILE A 1217 18.79 -35.10 15.80
C ILE A 1217 18.93 -35.15 14.27
N VAL A 1218 19.25 -34.00 13.67
CA VAL A 1218 19.56 -33.89 12.23
C VAL A 1218 21.08 -33.93 12.09
N HIS A 1219 21.61 -34.92 11.37
CA HIS A 1219 23.06 -35.05 11.15
C HIS A 1219 23.50 -34.29 9.90
N ASP A 1220 22.72 -34.41 8.83
CA ASP A 1220 22.88 -33.70 7.56
C ASP A 1220 21.53 -33.57 6.82
N GLU A 1221 21.54 -33.06 5.58
CA GLU A 1221 20.33 -32.87 4.78
C GLU A 1221 19.72 -34.17 4.21
N GLN A 1222 20.24 -35.34 4.58
CA GLN A 1222 19.77 -36.66 4.12
C GLN A 1222 19.59 -37.68 5.25
N THR A 1223 20.08 -37.41 6.46
CA THR A 1223 20.07 -38.35 7.59
C THR A 1223 19.68 -37.70 8.92
N ALA A 1224 18.86 -38.41 9.68
CA ALA A 1224 18.42 -38.01 11.02
C ALA A 1224 18.29 -39.22 11.96
N SER A 1225 18.34 -39.01 13.27
CA SER A 1225 18.08 -40.04 14.28
C SER A 1225 17.23 -39.49 15.43
N CYS A 1226 16.75 -40.37 16.31
CA CYS A 1226 16.03 -39.99 17.53
C CYS A 1226 16.94 -40.16 18.75
N LYS A 1227 16.89 -39.24 19.73
CA LYS A 1227 17.69 -39.32 20.97
C LYS A 1227 17.52 -40.65 21.71
N ASN A 1228 16.32 -41.23 21.68
CA ASN A 1228 15.99 -42.50 22.34
C ASN A 1228 16.30 -43.75 21.49
N GLU A 1229 16.70 -43.57 20.23
CA GLU A 1229 17.10 -44.65 19.30
C GLU A 1229 18.38 -44.23 18.55
N SER A 1230 19.43 -43.83 19.27
CA SER A 1230 20.63 -43.24 18.67
C SER A 1230 21.34 -44.14 17.66
N ASP A 1231 21.19 -45.45 17.78
CA ASP A 1231 21.80 -46.47 16.91
C ASP A 1231 21.06 -46.64 15.57
N LYS A 1232 19.92 -45.98 15.39
CA LYS A 1232 19.07 -46.08 14.19
C LYS A 1232 19.01 -44.75 13.43
N THR A 1233 19.61 -44.74 12.26
CA THR A 1233 19.62 -43.60 11.34
C THR A 1233 18.55 -43.76 10.27
N TYR A 1234 17.78 -42.71 10.03
CA TYR A 1234 16.76 -42.62 9.00
C TYR A 1234 17.29 -41.83 7.81
N SER A 1235 17.23 -42.42 6.61
CA SER A 1235 17.67 -41.77 5.36
C SER A 1235 16.48 -41.29 4.54
N PHE A 1236 16.61 -40.12 3.92
CA PHE A 1236 15.54 -39.47 3.15
C PHE A 1236 16.11 -38.58 2.04
N ASN A 1237 15.27 -38.23 1.06
CA ASN A 1237 15.61 -37.27 0.01
C ASN A 1237 14.96 -35.93 0.30
N LEU A 1238 15.79 -34.89 0.52
CA LEU A 1238 15.35 -33.50 0.65
C LEU A 1238 15.47 -32.78 -0.69
N THR A 1239 14.40 -32.12 -1.12
CA THR A 1239 14.36 -31.33 -2.36
C THR A 1239 13.81 -29.94 -2.10
N GLU A 1240 14.18 -28.98 -2.96
CA GLU A 1240 13.73 -27.59 -2.89
C GLU A 1240 13.04 -27.21 -4.21
N GLN A 1241 11.89 -26.54 -4.10
CA GLN A 1241 11.16 -25.97 -5.22
C GLN A 1241 10.57 -24.62 -4.80
N VAL A 1242 11.07 -23.52 -5.38
CA VAL A 1242 10.49 -22.16 -5.21
C VAL A 1242 10.24 -21.79 -3.73
N GLY A 1243 11.25 -21.93 -2.86
CA GLY A 1243 11.15 -21.58 -1.44
C GLY A 1243 10.34 -22.58 -0.57
N LYS A 1244 9.98 -23.74 -1.13
CA LYS A 1244 9.37 -24.89 -0.44
C LYS A 1244 10.35 -26.05 -0.37
N PHE A 1245 10.51 -26.63 0.82
CA PHE A 1245 11.27 -27.85 1.03
C PHE A 1245 10.35 -29.07 1.10
N MET A 1246 10.82 -30.19 0.58
CA MET A 1246 10.07 -31.44 0.55
C MET A 1246 10.96 -32.62 0.93
N ILE A 1247 10.47 -33.45 1.85
CA ILE A 1247 11.06 -34.75 2.21
C ILE A 1247 10.28 -35.84 1.48
N ARG A 1248 11.01 -36.75 0.81
CA ARG A 1248 10.49 -38.04 0.35
C ARG A 1248 11.29 -39.15 1.01
N MET A 1249 10.59 -40.09 1.63
CA MET A 1249 11.24 -41.29 2.17
C MET A 1249 11.82 -42.10 1.02
N SER A 1250 13.10 -42.45 1.14
CA SER A 1250 13.71 -43.43 0.25
C SER A 1250 12.97 -44.75 0.47
N THR A 1251 12.25 -45.25 -0.54
CA THR A 1251 11.70 -46.62 -0.48
C THR A 1251 12.84 -47.60 -0.20
N PRO A 1252 12.64 -48.62 0.65
CA PRO A 1252 13.57 -49.73 0.76
C PRO A 1252 13.89 -50.35 -0.61
#